data_AF-A0A2N2PAR5-F1
#
_entry.id   AF-A0A2N2PAR5-F1
#
_cell.length_a   1.000
_cell.length_b   1.000
_cell.length_c   1.000
_cell.angle_alpha   90.00
_cell.angle_beta   90.00
_cell.angle_gamma   90.00
#
_symmetry.space_group_name_H-M   'P 1'
#
loop_
_entity.id
_entity.type
_entity.pdbx_description
1 polymer ?
#
loop_
_entity_poly.entity_id
_entity_poly.type
_entity_poly.pdbx_seq_one_letter_code
_entity_poly.pdbx_strand_id
1 'polypeptide(L)'
;MEKYLILSSQTPPTVPGTLHVISGKSNPYGSPDNSLYLLVGDATSKKIESLIPDAGVVLPGRSEKFKEKDFLLTFYHFNDLHGHLVRFTPRGEDPVISRMAWQIREKQKSVVSDPHKAVMVFSAGDDCIGSVFDELLGSTSQNFQIHAGYHLYSALGVDAACLGNHDFDLGSELLASSIKQNAQFPILTANLSGCSEIDKYCYPAAILVVKGVRIGIIGLVTQAELKITNPQCVVTDPVFVTKNLISVMRPCCDVVVILSHLGYSLSDSSIPMVNAGDVELAQSLPYGSVHLIIGGHSHHELNAQGLSPTNIVNGIPIVQTGALGRFLGQVDLKVGRKGAAVTNVRLIPTASLPVEQNFENEFTQPVLSQARSLFSRTLGTVADDPDLNTDIVRNSYASGELALANFITDAIFFRMKMANQPVDLAMIDSSSLRSGLAVGKLVTFGDWFNVMPFADTIRIYRLTGKQLYDLIQDNASRIDCPNEPHTERGFLQFSKQIRYSIVLGSNQSVPKAVQITVNAQPIEDQFEDEFLVAGTNFIREYAGGWEKLDIQQRNIHLINLHKHRYSDTDIFLRREIVAYIQEMGGVTREAGAICDGRLTVLDSIPVVITALSVDQFISTISEQKHAMAGSVIAMSAAQAVALGQACVSITLQNRLDAQEISKHKLSQLVEIKELLMKSGVQDANAIAEFVTLRESGQELKGKEILCNLPAQISRLSIQAAAILENFRPLVNERVRDDLEISINLLCGTAHTANLLLDSNLRIWPDEDLLIKFEPQLNELINSLDQLKPAQRIRSNK
;
A
#
# COMPACT_ATOMS: atom_id res chain seq x y z
N MET A 1 10.27 -43.45 10.90
CA MET A 1 10.64 -43.09 9.51
C MET A 1 11.99 -42.42 9.53
N GLU A 2 13.02 -43.11 9.04
CA GLU A 2 14.34 -42.51 8.85
C GLU A 2 14.30 -41.55 7.65
N LYS A 3 14.59 -40.28 7.88
CA LYS A 3 14.50 -39.18 6.89
C LYS A 3 15.61 -39.26 5.84
N TYR A 4 15.52 -38.48 4.76
CA TYR A 4 16.61 -38.30 3.79
C TYR A 4 17.89 -37.70 4.40
N LEU A 5 17.76 -37.10 5.58
CA LEU A 5 18.85 -36.49 6.34
C LEU A 5 19.85 -37.56 6.81
N ILE A 6 21.02 -37.56 6.18
CA ILE A 6 22.21 -38.11 6.82
C ILE A 6 22.80 -36.97 7.65
N LEU A 7 22.61 -37.01 8.97
CA LEU A 7 23.18 -36.00 9.87
C LEU A 7 24.72 -36.06 9.77
N SER A 8 25.33 -34.90 9.53
CA SER A 8 26.74 -34.63 9.20
C SER A 8 27.83 -35.13 10.17
N SER A 9 27.51 -36.00 11.12
CA SER A 9 28.52 -36.64 11.98
C SER A 9 29.51 -37.54 11.24
N GLN A 10 29.31 -37.77 9.94
CA GLN A 10 30.18 -38.57 9.07
C GLN A 10 30.73 -37.79 7.87
N THR A 11 30.46 -36.48 7.74
CA THR A 11 30.93 -35.73 6.58
C THR A 11 32.45 -35.55 6.67
N PRO A 12 33.23 -36.04 5.69
CA PRO A 12 34.66 -35.80 5.65
C PRO A 12 34.95 -34.28 5.62
N PRO A 13 36.13 -33.84 6.12
CA PRO A 13 36.50 -32.43 6.13
C PRO A 13 36.41 -31.85 4.72
N THR A 14 35.79 -30.68 4.59
CA THR A 14 35.63 -29.98 3.31
C THR A 14 36.99 -29.67 2.70
N VAL A 15 37.33 -30.34 1.60
CA VAL A 15 38.52 -30.02 0.80
C VAL A 15 38.12 -28.92 -0.19
N PRO A 16 38.74 -27.72 -0.13
CA PRO A 16 38.42 -26.63 -1.03
C PRO A 16 38.51 -27.06 -2.50
N GLY A 17 37.49 -26.71 -3.29
CA GLY A 17 37.41 -27.07 -4.71
C GLY A 17 36.85 -28.46 -5.00
N THR A 18 36.31 -29.16 -4.00
CA THR A 18 35.67 -30.47 -4.18
C THR A 18 34.30 -30.51 -3.50
N LEU A 19 33.38 -31.31 -4.04
CA LEU A 19 32.12 -31.65 -3.38
C LEU A 19 32.03 -33.15 -3.18
N HIS A 20 31.64 -33.56 -1.98
CA HIS A 20 31.41 -34.96 -1.65
C HIS A 20 30.05 -35.40 -2.17
N VAL A 21 29.97 -36.61 -2.72
CA VAL A 21 28.71 -37.22 -3.13
C VAL A 21 28.34 -38.29 -2.11
N ILE A 22 27.25 -38.06 -1.40
CA ILE A 22 26.68 -39.00 -0.43
C ILE A 22 25.39 -39.62 -0.97
N SER A 23 25.06 -40.84 -0.56
CA SER A 23 23.74 -41.41 -0.83
C SER A 23 22.68 -40.72 0.04
N GLY A 24 21.58 -40.26 -0.56
CA GLY A 24 20.40 -39.78 0.15
C GLY A 24 19.27 -40.81 0.13
N LYS A 25 18.17 -40.53 0.83
CA LYS A 25 16.91 -41.29 0.66
C LYS A 25 15.92 -40.46 -0.14
N SER A 26 15.43 -41.05 -1.21
CA SER A 26 14.34 -40.46 -1.98
C SER A 26 13.07 -40.36 -1.15
N ASN A 27 12.19 -39.43 -1.50
CA ASN A 27 10.87 -39.32 -0.88
C ASN A 27 10.07 -40.64 -1.09
N PRO A 28 9.56 -41.28 -0.04
CA PRO A 28 8.86 -42.57 -0.14
C PRO A 28 7.54 -42.50 -0.93
N TYR A 29 6.96 -41.31 -1.11
CA TYR A 29 5.75 -41.08 -1.92
C TYR A 29 6.05 -40.62 -3.35
N GLY A 30 7.34 -40.44 -3.69
CA GLY A 30 7.78 -40.03 -5.02
C GLY A 30 7.71 -41.16 -6.06
N SER A 31 8.34 -40.95 -7.22
CA SER A 31 8.42 -42.00 -8.24
C SER A 31 9.18 -43.23 -7.73
N PRO A 32 8.68 -44.46 -7.97
CA PRO A 32 9.38 -45.67 -7.55
C PRO A 32 10.70 -45.85 -8.30
N ASP A 33 11.59 -46.64 -7.70
CA ASP A 33 12.93 -46.97 -8.24
C ASP A 33 13.82 -45.73 -8.48
N ASN A 34 13.64 -44.67 -7.69
CA ASN A 34 14.52 -43.52 -7.69
C ASN A 34 15.64 -43.66 -6.64
N SER A 35 16.85 -43.26 -7.00
CA SER A 35 17.97 -43.13 -6.06
C SER A 35 18.37 -41.66 -5.97
N LEU A 36 18.61 -41.19 -4.75
CA LEU A 36 19.04 -39.83 -4.47
C LEU A 36 20.51 -39.82 -4.07
N TYR A 37 21.26 -38.87 -4.61
CA TYR A 37 22.63 -38.55 -4.21
C TYR A 37 22.72 -37.06 -3.91
N LEU A 38 23.33 -36.70 -2.79
CA LEU A 38 23.43 -35.32 -2.32
C LEU A 38 24.87 -34.85 -2.46
N LEU A 39 25.05 -33.62 -2.93
CA LEU A 39 26.36 -32.98 -3.02
C LEU A 39 26.56 -32.19 -1.73
N VAL A 40 27.65 -32.45 -1.02
CA VAL A 40 27.97 -31.84 0.27
C VAL A 40 29.31 -31.10 0.17
N GLY A 41 29.33 -29.88 0.67
CA GLY A 41 30.51 -29.03 0.68
C GLY A 41 30.18 -27.60 0.30
N ASP A 42 31.21 -26.78 0.21
CA ASP A 42 31.07 -25.35 -0.07
C ASP A 42 31.26 -25.07 -1.58
N ALA A 43 30.16 -24.69 -2.24
CA ALA A 43 30.15 -24.31 -3.66
C ALA A 43 30.47 -22.81 -3.90
N THR A 44 30.68 -22.04 -2.83
CA THR A 44 30.77 -20.57 -2.86
C THR A 44 32.19 -20.02 -2.79
N SER A 45 33.13 -20.73 -2.15
CA SER A 45 34.47 -20.17 -1.92
C SER A 45 35.43 -20.26 -3.11
N LYS A 46 35.43 -21.35 -3.86
CA LYS A 46 36.35 -21.60 -4.99
C LYS A 46 35.68 -22.42 -6.08
N LYS A 47 36.29 -22.40 -7.27
CA LYS A 47 35.90 -23.26 -8.39
C LYS A 47 35.91 -24.73 -7.95
N ILE A 48 34.82 -25.44 -8.23
CA ILE A 48 34.73 -26.88 -7.99
C ILE A 48 35.38 -27.61 -9.15
N GLU A 49 36.37 -28.46 -8.86
CA GLU A 49 37.16 -29.20 -9.84
C GLU A 49 36.70 -30.65 -9.98
N SER A 50 36.15 -31.24 -8.92
CA SER A 50 35.73 -32.65 -8.93
C SER A 50 34.62 -32.96 -7.93
N LEU A 51 33.87 -34.02 -8.25
CA LEU A 51 32.93 -34.68 -7.33
C LEU A 51 33.60 -35.94 -6.78
N ILE A 52 33.62 -36.10 -5.46
CA ILE A 52 34.26 -37.21 -4.76
C ILE A 52 33.17 -38.07 -4.11
N PRO A 53 32.83 -39.25 -4.63
CA PRO A 53 31.91 -40.16 -3.96
C PRO A 53 32.48 -40.64 -2.62
N ASP A 54 31.67 -40.60 -1.58
CA ASP A 54 32.03 -41.14 -0.27
C ASP A 54 32.14 -42.66 -0.31
N ALA A 55 32.78 -43.24 0.72
CA ALA A 55 33.00 -44.68 0.81
C ALA A 55 31.68 -45.46 0.68
N GLY A 56 31.61 -46.38 -0.30
CA GLY A 56 30.41 -47.17 -0.59
C GLY A 56 29.38 -46.49 -1.50
N VAL A 57 29.56 -45.22 -1.85
CA VAL A 57 28.70 -44.49 -2.78
C VAL A 57 29.17 -44.75 -4.22
N VAL A 58 28.30 -45.37 -5.02
CA VAL A 58 28.57 -45.61 -6.45
C VAL A 58 27.49 -44.94 -7.27
N LEU A 59 27.86 -43.88 -7.98
CA LEU A 59 26.96 -43.24 -8.96
C LEU A 59 26.77 -44.18 -10.16
N PRO A 60 25.57 -44.75 -10.39
CA PRO A 60 25.32 -45.77 -11.40
C PRO A 60 25.55 -45.19 -12.79
N GLY A 61 26.38 -45.80 -13.65
CA GLY A 61 26.78 -45.30 -14.98
C GLY A 61 25.65 -44.68 -15.82
N ARG A 62 25.95 -43.74 -16.72
CA ARG A 62 24.94 -43.17 -17.63
C ARG A 62 24.26 -44.28 -18.42
N SER A 63 22.93 -44.29 -18.43
CA SER A 63 22.17 -45.33 -19.12
C SER A 63 22.28 -45.15 -20.63
N GLU A 64 22.78 -46.20 -21.29
CA GLU A 64 22.90 -46.28 -22.75
C GLU A 64 21.56 -46.60 -23.44
N LYS A 65 20.55 -47.02 -22.66
CA LYS A 65 19.24 -47.47 -23.16
C LYS A 65 18.48 -46.38 -23.94
N PHE A 66 18.75 -45.11 -23.65
CA PHE A 66 18.07 -43.98 -24.30
C PHE A 66 18.62 -43.66 -25.70
N LYS A 67 19.66 -44.37 -26.15
CA LYS A 67 20.16 -44.28 -27.53
C LYS A 67 19.28 -45.03 -28.53
N GLU A 68 18.47 -45.99 -28.06
CA GLU A 68 17.59 -46.83 -28.88
C GLU A 68 16.16 -46.31 -28.92
N LYS A 69 15.66 -45.81 -27.79
CA LYS A 69 14.33 -45.21 -27.66
C LYS A 69 14.37 -44.06 -26.68
N ASP A 70 13.73 -42.96 -27.04
CA ASP A 70 13.70 -41.76 -26.21
C ASP A 70 12.96 -42.03 -24.89
N PHE A 71 13.48 -41.47 -23.80
CA PHE A 71 12.86 -41.46 -22.49
C PHE A 71 12.04 -40.18 -22.31
N LEU A 72 10.82 -40.30 -21.81
CA LEU A 72 9.92 -39.17 -21.56
C LEU A 72 9.84 -38.89 -20.07
N LEU A 73 10.20 -37.68 -19.68
CA LEU A 73 10.25 -37.25 -18.30
C LEU A 73 9.26 -36.11 -18.11
N THR A 74 8.29 -36.30 -17.21
CA THR A 74 7.36 -35.22 -16.85
C THR A 74 7.79 -34.64 -15.51
N PHE A 75 8.04 -33.34 -15.46
CA PHE A 75 8.22 -32.60 -14.22
C PHE A 75 6.92 -31.88 -13.89
N TYR A 76 6.43 -32.09 -12.67
CA TYR A 76 5.49 -31.17 -12.05
C TYR A 76 6.26 -30.20 -11.18
N HIS A 77 5.86 -28.94 -11.16
CA HIS A 77 6.46 -27.96 -10.28
C HIS A 77 5.45 -26.92 -9.80
N PHE A 78 5.80 -26.29 -8.69
CA PHE A 78 5.13 -25.14 -8.12
C PHE A 78 6.15 -24.24 -7.43
N ASN A 79 5.76 -23.01 -7.12
CA ASN A 79 6.57 -21.99 -6.47
C ASN A 79 5.64 -21.04 -5.71
N ASP A 80 6.15 -20.36 -4.69
CA ASP A 80 5.46 -19.26 -4.00
C ASP A 80 4.06 -19.67 -3.50
N LEU A 81 3.98 -20.85 -2.88
CA LEU A 81 2.71 -21.34 -2.35
C LEU A 81 2.24 -20.51 -1.16
N HIS A 82 3.16 -19.90 -0.39
CA HIS A 82 2.85 -19.04 0.75
C HIS A 82 1.83 -19.68 1.71
N GLY A 83 1.98 -20.98 1.95
CA GLY A 83 1.06 -21.76 2.78
C GLY A 83 -0.38 -21.90 2.23
N HIS A 84 -0.68 -21.55 0.97
CA HIS A 84 -2.03 -21.68 0.36
C HIS A 84 -2.37 -23.13 -0.03
N LEU A 85 -2.20 -24.05 0.94
CA LEU A 85 -2.46 -25.48 0.83
C LEU A 85 -3.96 -25.77 0.71
N VAL A 86 -4.76 -24.97 1.41
CA VAL A 86 -6.22 -24.91 1.36
C VAL A 86 -6.61 -23.43 1.31
N ARG A 87 -7.50 -23.05 0.40
CA ARG A 87 -8.07 -21.70 0.37
C ARG A 87 -9.40 -21.68 1.08
N PHE A 88 -9.58 -20.70 1.96
CA PHE A 88 -10.84 -20.44 2.63
C PHE A 88 -11.65 -19.47 1.78
N THR A 89 -12.82 -19.90 1.29
CA THR A 89 -13.71 -19.08 0.46
C THR A 89 -15.07 -18.95 1.14
N PRO A 90 -15.90 -17.98 0.75
CA PRO A 90 -17.28 -17.90 1.22
C PRO A 90 -18.13 -19.14 0.91
N ARG A 91 -17.71 -19.96 -0.06
CA ARG A 91 -18.38 -21.20 -0.46
C ARG A 91 -17.83 -22.45 0.24
N GLY A 92 -16.88 -22.28 1.15
CA GLY A 92 -16.19 -23.36 1.86
C GLY A 92 -14.70 -23.44 1.50
N GLU A 93 -14.12 -24.59 1.81
CA GLU A 93 -12.70 -24.86 1.65
C GLU A 93 -12.39 -25.38 0.24
N ASP A 94 -11.37 -24.82 -0.39
CA ASP A 94 -10.83 -25.30 -1.66
C ASP A 94 -9.45 -25.97 -1.42
N PRO A 95 -9.38 -27.32 -1.46
CA PRO A 95 -8.18 -28.06 -1.07
C PRO A 95 -7.14 -28.11 -2.21
N VAL A 96 -6.41 -27.00 -2.39
CA VAL A 96 -5.44 -26.79 -3.48
C VAL A 96 -4.43 -27.93 -3.60
N ILE A 97 -3.78 -28.30 -2.49
CA ILE A 97 -2.72 -29.32 -2.51
C ILE A 97 -3.24 -30.72 -2.85
N SER A 98 -4.45 -31.06 -2.41
CA SER A 98 -5.09 -32.34 -2.72
C SER A 98 -5.54 -32.44 -4.17
N ARG A 99 -5.83 -31.30 -4.82
CA ARG A 99 -6.06 -31.24 -6.26
C ARG A 99 -4.77 -31.43 -7.06
N MET A 100 -3.66 -30.82 -6.60
CA MET A 100 -2.34 -31.10 -7.19
C MET A 100 -1.97 -32.58 -7.05
N ALA A 101 -2.24 -33.18 -5.89
CA ALA A 101 -2.03 -34.60 -5.62
C ALA A 101 -2.77 -35.50 -6.62
N TRP A 102 -4.00 -35.15 -6.99
CA TRP A 102 -4.75 -35.90 -7.99
C TRP A 102 -4.00 -35.97 -9.32
N GLN A 103 -3.59 -34.83 -9.86
CA GLN A 103 -2.92 -34.75 -11.16
C GLN A 103 -1.57 -35.48 -11.15
N ILE A 104 -0.78 -35.31 -10.08
CA ILE A 104 0.52 -35.96 -9.92
C ILE A 104 0.35 -37.49 -9.82
N ARG A 105 -0.53 -37.96 -8.94
CA ARG A 105 -0.75 -39.40 -8.71
C ARG A 105 -1.33 -40.08 -9.96
N GLU A 106 -2.26 -39.45 -10.67
CA GLU A 106 -2.79 -40.01 -11.92
C GLU A 106 -1.70 -40.14 -12.98
N LYS A 107 -0.82 -39.13 -13.10
CA LYS A 107 0.31 -39.21 -14.02
C LYS A 107 1.29 -40.31 -13.61
N GLN A 108 1.67 -40.39 -12.33
CA GLN A 108 2.55 -41.44 -11.81
C GLN A 108 1.99 -42.85 -12.09
N LYS A 109 0.71 -43.09 -11.79
CA LYS A 109 0.02 -44.35 -12.11
C LYS A 109 0.07 -44.68 -13.60
N SER A 110 -0.10 -43.67 -14.47
CA SER A 110 -0.09 -43.88 -15.92
C SER A 110 1.27 -44.28 -16.51
N VAL A 111 2.37 -44.06 -15.77
CA VAL A 111 3.74 -44.30 -16.27
C VAL A 111 4.55 -45.30 -15.44
N VAL A 112 4.05 -45.74 -14.28
CA VAL A 112 4.81 -46.56 -13.33
C VAL A 112 5.40 -47.82 -13.99
N SER A 113 4.60 -48.53 -14.78
CA SER A 113 5.01 -49.75 -15.49
C SER A 113 5.81 -49.52 -16.78
N ASP A 114 5.91 -48.27 -17.26
CA ASP A 114 6.62 -47.96 -18.50
C ASP A 114 8.11 -47.70 -18.20
N PRO A 115 9.05 -48.53 -18.67
CA PRO A 115 10.47 -48.37 -18.37
C PRO A 115 11.09 -47.10 -18.98
N HIS A 116 10.38 -46.40 -19.87
CA HIS A 116 10.87 -45.22 -20.60
C HIS A 116 10.15 -43.94 -20.18
N LYS A 117 9.40 -43.98 -19.08
CA LYS A 117 8.68 -42.81 -18.56
C LYS A 117 8.83 -42.68 -17.06
N ALA A 118 8.97 -41.44 -16.60
CA ALA A 118 8.99 -41.10 -15.19
C ALA A 118 8.36 -39.73 -14.92
N VAL A 119 7.97 -39.51 -13.66
CA VAL A 119 7.48 -38.23 -13.15
C VAL A 119 8.42 -37.76 -12.06
N MET A 120 8.70 -36.46 -11.98
CA MET A 120 9.32 -35.84 -10.81
C MET A 120 8.52 -34.63 -10.38
N VAL A 121 8.61 -34.25 -9.12
CA VAL A 121 7.89 -33.12 -8.53
C VAL A 121 8.88 -32.19 -7.83
N PHE A 122 8.86 -30.91 -8.14
CA PHE A 122 9.78 -29.91 -7.57
C PHE A 122 9.05 -28.71 -6.97
N SER A 123 9.61 -28.15 -5.91
CA SER A 123 9.24 -26.81 -5.42
C SER A 123 10.38 -25.83 -5.70
N ALA A 124 10.05 -24.62 -6.13
CA ALA A 124 11.03 -23.54 -6.28
C ALA A 124 11.05 -22.56 -5.11
N GLY A 125 10.55 -22.91 -3.92
CA GLY A 125 10.68 -22.10 -2.70
C GLY A 125 9.47 -21.22 -2.37
N ASP A 126 9.56 -20.49 -1.25
CA ASP A 126 8.48 -19.73 -0.59
C ASP A 126 7.23 -20.58 -0.33
N ASP A 127 7.50 -21.67 0.37
CA ASP A 127 6.52 -22.70 0.66
C ASP A 127 5.76 -22.45 1.96
N CYS A 128 6.17 -21.43 2.71
CA CYS A 128 5.54 -20.99 3.94
C CYS A 128 5.28 -19.48 3.95
N ILE A 129 4.64 -19.02 5.04
CA ILE A 129 4.27 -17.63 5.35
C ILE A 129 3.24 -17.05 4.37
N GLY A 130 2.14 -16.50 4.91
CA GLY A 130 1.08 -15.88 4.08
C GLY A 130 -0.29 -16.52 4.21
N SER A 131 -0.46 -17.53 5.06
CA SER A 131 -1.75 -18.15 5.38
C SER A 131 -1.79 -18.60 6.84
N VAL A 132 -2.96 -18.93 7.39
CA VAL A 132 -3.09 -19.41 8.78
C VAL A 132 -2.15 -20.57 9.15
N PHE A 133 -1.67 -21.34 8.18
CA PHE A 133 -0.77 -22.47 8.44
C PHE A 133 0.62 -22.04 8.94
N ASP A 134 1.03 -20.78 8.73
CA ASP A 134 2.28 -20.24 9.29
C ASP A 134 2.25 -20.13 10.82
N GLU A 135 1.08 -19.97 11.44
CA GLU A 135 0.92 -19.96 12.89
C GLU A 135 1.24 -21.33 13.52
N LEU A 136 1.13 -22.43 12.76
CA LEU A 136 1.49 -23.78 13.22
C LEU A 136 3.01 -23.98 13.30
N LEU A 137 3.81 -23.11 12.70
CA LEU A 137 5.26 -23.10 12.91
C LEU A 137 5.62 -22.67 14.33
N GLY A 138 4.74 -21.93 15.01
CA GLY A 138 5.08 -21.27 16.28
C GLY A 138 6.03 -20.09 16.08
N SER A 139 6.73 -19.73 17.15
CA SER A 139 7.67 -18.59 17.20
C SER A 139 9.09 -19.00 17.61
N THR A 140 9.28 -20.24 18.05
CA THR A 140 10.53 -20.79 18.58
C THR A 140 10.62 -22.28 18.26
N SER A 141 11.82 -22.85 18.28
CA SER A 141 11.98 -24.29 18.07
C SER A 141 11.26 -25.15 19.13
N GLN A 142 11.00 -24.61 20.33
CA GLN A 142 10.32 -25.30 21.42
C GLN A 142 8.79 -25.37 21.25
N ASN A 143 8.18 -24.37 20.60
CA ASN A 143 6.74 -24.34 20.34
C ASN A 143 6.37 -24.68 18.89
N PHE A 144 7.34 -25.15 18.11
CA PHE A 144 7.13 -25.68 16.78
C PHE A 144 6.16 -26.85 16.80
N GLN A 145 5.11 -26.78 15.97
CA GLN A 145 4.15 -27.87 15.81
C GLN A 145 4.38 -28.58 14.49
N ILE A 146 4.23 -27.85 13.38
CA ILE A 146 4.31 -28.43 12.04
C ILE A 146 4.57 -27.36 10.99
N HIS A 147 5.50 -27.66 10.08
CA HIS A 147 5.57 -26.98 8.79
C HIS A 147 4.59 -27.65 7.82
N ALA A 148 3.38 -27.12 7.74
CA ALA A 148 2.27 -27.68 6.96
C ALA A 148 2.64 -27.96 5.50
N GLY A 149 3.34 -27.02 4.83
CA GLY A 149 3.79 -27.17 3.44
C GLY A 149 4.67 -28.41 3.27
N TYR A 150 5.87 -28.40 3.85
CA TYR A 150 6.80 -29.55 3.82
C TYR A 150 6.19 -30.87 4.27
N HIS A 151 5.28 -30.88 5.25
CA HIS A 151 4.58 -32.11 5.63
C HIS A 151 3.72 -32.65 4.48
N LEU A 152 2.88 -31.81 3.88
CA LEU A 152 2.01 -32.22 2.77
C LEU A 152 2.81 -32.48 1.50
N TYR A 153 3.91 -31.77 1.25
CA TYR A 153 4.79 -32.01 0.11
C TYR A 153 5.54 -33.34 0.23
N SER A 154 5.91 -33.71 1.45
CA SER A 154 6.45 -35.02 1.72
C SER A 154 5.44 -36.10 1.33
N ALA A 155 4.18 -35.97 1.75
CA ALA A 155 3.11 -36.89 1.36
C ALA A 155 2.76 -36.83 -0.15
N LEU A 156 2.95 -35.67 -0.78
CA LEU A 156 2.71 -35.45 -2.21
C LEU A 156 3.74 -36.18 -3.08
N GLY A 157 4.94 -36.44 -2.53
CA GLY A 157 6.04 -37.03 -3.26
C GLY A 157 6.95 -35.99 -3.93
N VAL A 158 7.13 -34.80 -3.35
CA VAL A 158 8.13 -33.84 -3.81
C VAL A 158 9.52 -34.47 -3.77
N ASP A 159 10.28 -34.36 -4.86
CA ASP A 159 11.59 -34.99 -5.03
C ASP A 159 12.75 -34.06 -4.64
N ALA A 160 12.58 -32.75 -4.77
CA ALA A 160 13.50 -31.72 -4.27
C ALA A 160 12.80 -30.35 -4.19
N ALA A 161 13.28 -29.49 -3.30
CA ALA A 161 12.89 -28.08 -3.23
C ALA A 161 14.13 -27.19 -3.11
N CYS A 162 14.04 -25.92 -3.52
CA CYS A 162 14.99 -24.89 -3.07
C CYS A 162 14.36 -24.00 -2.00
N LEU A 163 15.20 -23.27 -1.26
CA LEU A 163 14.73 -22.23 -0.33
C LEU A 163 14.36 -20.96 -1.10
N GLY A 164 13.32 -20.29 -0.63
CA GLY A 164 13.04 -18.88 -0.95
C GLY A 164 13.38 -17.95 0.21
N ASN A 165 13.11 -16.65 0.03
CA ASN A 165 13.38 -15.64 1.06
C ASN A 165 12.44 -15.75 2.25
N HIS A 166 11.15 -16.04 2.02
CA HIS A 166 10.15 -16.13 3.07
C HIS A 166 10.28 -17.38 3.94
N ASP A 167 11.07 -18.38 3.51
CA ASP A 167 11.43 -19.52 4.36
C ASP A 167 12.24 -19.10 5.61
N PHE A 168 12.87 -17.92 5.58
CA PHE A 168 13.69 -17.38 6.67
C PHE A 168 12.96 -16.42 7.60
N ASP A 169 11.71 -16.04 7.30
CA ASP A 169 10.99 -14.98 8.01
C ASP A 169 10.85 -15.21 9.52
N LEU A 170 10.75 -16.47 9.95
CA LEU A 170 10.66 -16.84 11.37
C LEU A 170 12.00 -17.29 11.97
N GLY A 171 13.10 -17.02 11.27
CA GLY A 171 14.46 -17.29 11.69
C GLY A 171 14.99 -18.66 11.28
N SER A 172 16.32 -18.74 11.15
CA SER A 172 17.02 -19.95 10.66
C SER A 172 16.88 -21.16 11.59
N GLU A 173 16.72 -20.96 12.90
CA GLU A 173 16.49 -22.07 13.85
C GLU A 173 15.13 -22.75 13.67
N LEU A 174 14.10 -21.96 13.35
CA LEU A 174 12.77 -22.51 13.10
C LEU A 174 12.72 -23.18 11.74
N LEU A 175 13.35 -22.58 10.72
CA LEU A 175 13.54 -23.22 9.41
C LEU A 175 14.27 -24.56 9.55
N ALA A 176 15.37 -24.61 10.31
CA ALA A 176 16.08 -25.84 10.63
C ALA A 176 15.16 -26.90 11.27
N SER A 177 14.27 -26.47 12.17
CA SER A 177 13.28 -27.34 12.79
C SER A 177 12.24 -27.83 11.79
N SER A 178 11.74 -26.96 10.91
CA SER A 178 10.83 -27.28 9.80
C SER A 178 11.38 -28.34 8.88
N ILE A 179 12.61 -28.14 8.39
CA ILE A 179 13.29 -29.08 7.49
C ILE A 179 13.52 -30.40 8.22
N LYS A 180 14.11 -30.34 9.42
CA LYS A 180 14.39 -31.52 10.22
C LYS A 180 13.13 -32.32 10.48
N GLN A 181 11.99 -31.69 10.79
CA GLN A 181 10.80 -32.37 11.28
C GLN A 181 9.86 -32.84 10.17
N ASN A 182 9.67 -32.04 9.12
CA ASN A 182 8.60 -32.28 8.15
C ASN A 182 9.04 -32.53 6.71
N ALA A 183 10.26 -32.20 6.30
CA ALA A 183 10.72 -32.52 4.95
C ALA A 183 11.17 -33.99 4.84
N GLN A 184 10.73 -34.69 3.78
CA GLN A 184 11.19 -36.02 3.36
C GLN A 184 11.92 -35.98 2.01
N PHE A 185 12.34 -34.79 1.58
CA PHE A 185 13.01 -34.50 0.32
C PHE A 185 14.11 -33.46 0.56
N PRO A 186 15.19 -33.46 -0.24
CA PRO A 186 16.29 -32.52 -0.08
C PRO A 186 15.85 -31.08 -0.33
N ILE A 187 16.31 -30.21 0.56
CA ILE A 187 16.25 -28.75 0.42
C ILE A 187 17.59 -28.29 -0.16
N LEU A 188 17.53 -27.53 -1.26
CA LEU A 188 18.68 -27.15 -2.05
C LEU A 188 18.96 -25.64 -1.98
N THR A 189 20.20 -25.27 -1.69
CA THR A 189 20.71 -23.90 -1.81
C THR A 189 22.22 -23.92 -2.02
N ALA A 190 22.66 -23.56 -3.21
CA ALA A 190 24.07 -23.59 -3.61
C ALA A 190 24.82 -22.32 -3.23
N ASN A 191 24.12 -21.20 -3.20
CA ASN A 191 24.70 -19.89 -3.05
C ASN A 191 24.58 -19.33 -1.63
N LEU A 192 24.02 -20.08 -0.68
CA LEU A 192 24.03 -19.74 0.74
C LEU A 192 25.10 -20.53 1.48
N SER A 193 25.91 -19.85 2.29
CA SER A 193 26.99 -20.47 3.08
C SER A 193 27.13 -19.80 4.44
N GLY A 194 27.77 -20.47 5.40
CA GLY A 194 28.04 -19.93 6.73
C GLY A 194 26.83 -19.91 7.68
N CYS A 195 25.74 -20.60 7.30
CA CYS A 195 24.50 -20.67 8.08
C CYS A 195 24.42 -21.93 8.91
N SER A 196 25.20 -21.95 10.00
CA SER A 196 25.40 -23.11 10.88
C SER A 196 24.12 -23.83 11.33
N GLU A 197 23.02 -23.09 11.46
CA GLU A 197 21.71 -23.53 11.88
C GLU A 197 21.08 -24.50 10.87
N ILE A 198 21.24 -24.21 9.58
CA ILE A 198 20.62 -24.94 8.45
C ILE A 198 21.61 -25.71 7.58
N ASP A 199 22.92 -25.46 7.65
CA ASP A 199 23.95 -26.08 6.81
C ASP A 199 23.92 -27.62 6.83
N LYS A 200 23.48 -28.21 7.95
CA LYS A 200 23.34 -29.67 8.12
C LYS A 200 22.07 -30.26 7.49
N TYR A 201 21.16 -29.43 7.00
CA TYR A 201 19.86 -29.83 6.46
C TYR A 201 19.67 -29.43 4.99
N CYS A 202 20.50 -28.52 4.49
CA CYS A 202 20.49 -28.04 3.12
C CYS A 202 21.71 -28.53 2.32
N TYR A 203 21.56 -28.62 1.00
CA TYR A 203 22.61 -29.09 0.11
C TYR A 203 22.75 -28.16 -1.10
N PRO A 204 23.96 -27.90 -1.63
CA PRO A 204 24.09 -27.09 -2.84
C PRO A 204 23.36 -27.69 -4.05
N ALA A 205 23.44 -29.01 -4.20
CA ALA A 205 22.90 -29.72 -5.34
C ALA A 205 22.59 -31.18 -5.02
N ALA A 206 21.81 -31.81 -5.89
CA ALA A 206 21.49 -33.23 -5.83
C ALA A 206 21.56 -33.88 -7.21
N ILE A 207 21.74 -35.20 -7.23
CA ILE A 207 21.58 -36.04 -8.41
C ILE A 207 20.50 -37.07 -8.10
N LEU A 208 19.38 -36.97 -8.80
CA LEU A 208 18.34 -37.99 -8.81
C LEU A 208 18.59 -38.96 -9.96
N VAL A 209 18.45 -40.26 -9.70
CA VAL A 209 18.53 -41.30 -10.72
C VAL A 209 17.21 -42.03 -10.77
N VAL A 210 16.51 -41.97 -11.91
CA VAL A 210 15.23 -42.65 -12.12
C VAL A 210 15.28 -43.51 -13.37
N LYS A 211 15.05 -44.81 -13.23
CA LYS A 211 15.10 -45.76 -14.35
C LYS A 211 16.38 -45.62 -15.20
N GLY A 212 17.49 -45.22 -14.57
CA GLY A 212 18.79 -44.98 -15.20
C GLY A 212 19.03 -43.57 -15.78
N VAL A 213 18.03 -42.68 -15.82
CA VAL A 213 18.22 -41.25 -16.17
C VAL A 213 18.77 -40.50 -14.97
N ARG A 214 19.89 -39.80 -15.14
CA ARG A 214 20.50 -38.96 -14.11
C ARG A 214 20.06 -37.50 -14.28
N ILE A 215 19.41 -36.95 -13.26
CA ILE A 215 18.90 -35.58 -13.21
C ILE A 215 19.71 -34.83 -12.14
N GLY A 216 20.57 -33.91 -12.58
CA GLY A 216 21.26 -32.98 -11.70
C GLY A 216 20.37 -31.79 -11.37
N ILE A 217 20.32 -31.40 -10.10
CA ILE A 217 19.48 -30.31 -9.60
C ILE A 217 20.34 -29.37 -8.78
N ILE A 218 20.33 -28.09 -9.13
CA ILE A 218 21.03 -27.01 -8.41
C ILE A 218 19.95 -26.13 -7.78
N GLY A 219 20.06 -25.83 -6.49
CA GLY A 219 19.15 -24.88 -5.80
C GLY A 219 19.77 -23.50 -5.68
N LEU A 220 18.99 -22.43 -5.85
CA LEU A 220 19.44 -21.06 -5.66
C LEU A 220 18.39 -20.26 -4.87
N VAL A 221 18.86 -19.43 -3.94
CA VAL A 221 18.03 -18.51 -3.15
C VAL A 221 18.41 -17.06 -3.46
N THR A 222 17.42 -16.17 -3.50
CA THR A 222 17.66 -14.73 -3.66
C THR A 222 18.32 -14.13 -2.41
N GLN A 223 19.13 -13.09 -2.61
CA GLN A 223 19.59 -12.22 -1.52
C GLN A 223 18.54 -11.17 -1.15
N ALA A 224 17.63 -10.85 -2.09
CA ALA A 224 16.58 -9.86 -1.86
C ALA A 224 15.67 -10.33 -0.73
N GLU A 225 15.36 -9.43 0.21
CA GLU A 225 14.38 -9.66 1.28
C GLU A 225 14.67 -10.87 2.18
N LEU A 226 15.88 -11.44 2.12
CA LEU A 226 16.27 -12.61 2.89
C LEU A 226 16.52 -12.25 4.36
N LYS A 227 15.66 -12.76 5.26
CA LYS A 227 15.68 -12.41 6.69
C LYS A 227 16.60 -13.30 7.53
N ILE A 228 17.90 -13.05 7.43
CA ILE A 228 18.90 -13.78 8.22
C ILE A 228 19.56 -12.86 9.25
N THR A 229 19.45 -13.24 10.53
CA THR A 229 20.04 -12.48 11.65
C THR A 229 21.49 -12.89 11.94
N ASN A 230 21.93 -14.08 11.49
CA ASN A 230 23.30 -14.54 11.67
C ASN A 230 24.23 -13.83 10.66
N PRO A 231 25.16 -12.97 11.10
CA PRO A 231 26.02 -12.19 10.20
C PRO A 231 27.07 -13.04 9.45
N GLN A 232 27.23 -14.31 9.80
CA GLN A 232 28.12 -15.24 9.09
C GLN A 232 27.47 -15.84 7.84
N CYS A 233 26.15 -15.74 7.72
CA CYS A 233 25.43 -16.18 6.54
C CYS A 233 25.71 -15.25 5.35
N VAL A 234 26.20 -15.83 4.26
CA VAL A 234 26.54 -15.10 3.04
C VAL A 234 25.82 -15.72 1.86
N VAL A 235 25.07 -14.87 1.14
CA VAL A 235 24.53 -15.18 -0.18
C VAL A 235 25.54 -14.74 -1.23
N THR A 236 26.13 -15.70 -1.93
CA THR A 236 27.09 -15.49 -3.01
C THR A 236 26.36 -15.25 -4.34
N ASP A 237 27.01 -14.56 -5.28
CA ASP A 237 26.49 -14.37 -6.64
C ASP A 237 26.04 -15.72 -7.26
N PRO A 238 24.74 -15.88 -7.57
CA PRO A 238 24.21 -17.12 -8.11
C PRO A 238 24.83 -17.51 -9.45
N VAL A 239 25.29 -16.55 -10.27
CA VAL A 239 25.92 -16.83 -11.56
C VAL A 239 27.25 -17.57 -11.36
N PHE A 240 28.07 -17.09 -10.41
CA PHE A 240 29.35 -17.71 -10.09
C PHE A 240 29.17 -19.16 -9.62
N VAL A 241 28.31 -19.37 -8.62
CA VAL A 241 28.06 -20.67 -8.02
C VAL A 241 27.48 -21.66 -9.03
N THR A 242 26.54 -21.21 -9.86
CA THR A 242 25.93 -22.04 -10.90
C THR A 242 26.96 -22.50 -11.94
N LYS A 243 27.86 -21.61 -12.38
CA LYS A 243 28.96 -21.97 -13.30
C LYS A 243 29.90 -23.02 -12.69
N ASN A 244 30.20 -22.89 -11.39
CA ASN A 244 31.01 -23.88 -10.68
C ASN A 244 30.36 -25.26 -10.71
N LEU A 245 29.08 -25.36 -10.34
CA LEU A 245 28.36 -26.63 -10.25
C LEU A 245 28.11 -27.27 -11.62
N ILE A 246 27.73 -26.49 -12.64
CA ILE A 246 27.51 -27.01 -14.00
C ILE A 246 28.78 -27.70 -14.53
N SER A 247 29.96 -27.15 -14.25
CA SER A 247 31.24 -27.67 -14.76
C SER A 247 31.50 -29.13 -14.35
N VAL A 248 31.01 -29.54 -13.18
CA VAL A 248 31.19 -30.89 -12.64
C VAL A 248 29.93 -31.75 -12.75
N MET A 249 28.73 -31.16 -12.77
CA MET A 249 27.47 -31.89 -12.88
C MET A 249 27.10 -32.24 -14.32
N ARG A 250 27.34 -31.33 -15.28
CA ARG A 250 26.98 -31.56 -16.70
C ARG A 250 27.67 -32.80 -17.30
N PRO A 251 28.94 -33.13 -16.98
CA PRO A 251 29.59 -34.35 -17.45
C PRO A 251 29.00 -35.65 -16.88
N CYS A 252 28.33 -35.63 -15.72
CA CYS A 252 27.77 -36.82 -15.10
C CYS A 252 26.24 -36.95 -15.21
N CYS A 253 25.50 -35.87 -15.49
CA CYS A 253 24.02 -35.87 -15.55
C CYS A 253 23.48 -35.82 -16.98
N ASP A 254 22.38 -36.53 -17.25
CA ASP A 254 21.69 -36.52 -18.55
C ASP A 254 20.84 -35.25 -18.70
N VAL A 255 20.14 -34.90 -17.62
CA VAL A 255 19.36 -33.66 -17.45
C VAL A 255 19.98 -32.84 -16.33
N VAL A 256 19.99 -31.52 -16.48
CA VAL A 256 20.44 -30.57 -15.44
C VAL A 256 19.37 -29.49 -15.35
N VAL A 257 18.86 -29.28 -14.15
CA VAL A 257 17.79 -28.34 -13.80
C VAL A 257 18.30 -27.40 -12.73
N ILE A 258 17.90 -26.14 -12.80
CA ILE A 258 18.08 -25.17 -11.72
C ILE A 258 16.71 -24.93 -11.08
N LEU A 259 16.59 -25.20 -9.78
CA LEU A 259 15.50 -24.71 -8.94
C LEU A 259 15.94 -23.35 -8.40
N SER A 260 15.26 -22.30 -8.82
CA SER A 260 15.69 -20.92 -8.62
C SER A 260 14.62 -20.13 -7.91
N HIS A 261 14.99 -19.50 -6.80
CA HIS A 261 14.18 -18.50 -6.13
C HIS A 261 14.79 -17.10 -6.29
N LEU A 262 15.29 -16.77 -7.49
CA LEU A 262 15.94 -15.49 -7.77
C LEU A 262 14.97 -14.39 -8.22
N GLY A 263 13.84 -14.78 -8.83
CA GLY A 263 12.95 -13.90 -9.57
C GLY A 263 13.23 -13.94 -11.07
N TYR A 264 12.26 -13.50 -11.89
CA TYR A 264 12.34 -13.68 -13.34
C TYR A 264 13.44 -12.85 -14.02
N SER A 265 13.50 -11.53 -13.79
CA SER A 265 14.44 -10.62 -14.48
C SER A 265 14.75 -9.39 -13.64
N LEU A 266 15.99 -8.87 -13.65
CA LEU A 266 16.33 -7.60 -12.98
C LEU A 266 15.61 -6.38 -13.56
N SER A 267 15.08 -6.51 -14.78
CA SER A 267 14.25 -5.48 -15.41
C SER A 267 12.83 -5.42 -14.85
N ASP A 268 12.44 -6.40 -14.05
CA ASP A 268 11.14 -6.47 -13.39
C ASP A 268 11.13 -5.55 -12.15
N SER A 269 10.10 -4.74 -12.02
CA SER A 269 9.92 -3.83 -10.88
C SER A 269 8.86 -4.30 -9.90
N SER A 270 8.27 -5.50 -10.10
CA SER A 270 7.20 -6.04 -9.26
C SER A 270 7.69 -6.56 -7.91
N ILE A 271 8.94 -6.98 -7.82
CA ILE A 271 9.57 -7.45 -6.59
C ILE A 271 11.06 -7.07 -6.55
N PRO A 272 11.66 -6.80 -5.37
CA PRO A 272 13.11 -6.56 -5.28
C PRO A 272 13.93 -7.76 -5.73
N MET A 273 14.99 -7.51 -6.52
CA MET A 273 15.93 -8.53 -6.97
C MET A 273 17.36 -8.01 -6.87
N VAL A 274 18.31 -8.89 -6.56
CA VAL A 274 19.71 -8.52 -6.31
C VAL A 274 20.64 -9.46 -7.10
N ASN A 275 21.69 -8.90 -7.71
CA ASN A 275 22.71 -9.56 -8.52
C ASN A 275 22.22 -10.13 -9.87
N ALA A 276 21.23 -11.03 -9.87
CA ALA A 276 20.69 -11.65 -11.08
C ALA A 276 19.30 -12.26 -10.85
N GLY A 277 18.42 -12.16 -11.86
CA GLY A 277 17.25 -13.02 -12.02
C GLY A 277 17.53 -14.23 -12.89
N ASP A 278 16.50 -15.02 -13.16
CA ASP A 278 16.56 -16.20 -14.03
C ASP A 278 17.00 -15.86 -15.46
N VAL A 279 16.55 -14.73 -15.99
CA VAL A 279 16.96 -14.21 -17.32
C VAL A 279 18.46 -13.88 -17.32
N GLU A 280 18.95 -13.10 -16.37
CA GLU A 280 20.37 -12.72 -16.30
C GLU A 280 21.27 -13.93 -16.02
N LEU A 281 20.79 -14.87 -15.20
CA LEU A 281 21.46 -16.13 -14.97
C LEU A 281 21.59 -16.91 -16.28
N ALA A 282 20.49 -17.16 -17.00
CA ALA A 282 20.49 -17.89 -18.26
C ALA A 282 21.39 -17.23 -19.32
N GLN A 283 21.37 -15.90 -19.44
CA GLN A 283 22.25 -15.13 -20.34
C GLN A 283 23.73 -15.34 -20.01
N SER A 284 24.06 -15.44 -18.73
CA SER A 284 25.44 -15.55 -18.25
C SER A 284 26.03 -16.94 -18.40
N LEU A 285 25.21 -17.97 -18.58
CA LEU A 285 25.64 -19.36 -18.73
C LEU A 285 26.10 -19.68 -20.17
N PRO A 286 26.85 -20.77 -20.40
CA PRO A 286 27.07 -21.26 -21.76
C PRO A 286 25.74 -21.72 -22.39
N TYR A 287 25.59 -21.53 -23.71
CA TYR A 287 24.38 -21.87 -24.45
C TYR A 287 23.91 -23.30 -24.18
N GLY A 288 22.67 -23.47 -23.72
CA GLY A 288 22.06 -24.78 -23.44
C GLY A 288 22.83 -25.64 -22.42
N SER A 289 23.63 -25.03 -21.55
CA SER A 289 24.44 -25.75 -20.54
C SER A 289 23.59 -26.44 -19.46
N VAL A 290 22.37 -25.93 -19.23
CA VAL A 290 21.30 -26.56 -18.46
C VAL A 290 20.05 -26.69 -19.33
N HIS A 291 19.12 -27.55 -18.95
CA HIS A 291 17.96 -27.87 -19.78
C HIS A 291 16.68 -27.12 -19.37
N LEU A 292 16.65 -26.61 -18.14
CA LEU A 292 15.48 -25.97 -17.57
C LEU A 292 15.88 -25.13 -16.34
N ILE A 293 15.31 -23.94 -16.21
CA ILE A 293 15.24 -23.19 -14.96
C ILE A 293 13.78 -23.20 -14.50
N ILE A 294 13.54 -23.66 -13.28
CA ILE A 294 12.24 -23.62 -12.60
C ILE A 294 12.35 -22.50 -11.56
N GLY A 295 11.69 -21.37 -11.86
CA GLY A 295 11.76 -20.12 -11.09
C GLY A 295 10.68 -19.97 -10.01
N GLY A 296 10.87 -18.96 -9.16
CA GLY A 296 9.99 -18.48 -8.09
C GLY A 296 10.21 -16.98 -7.81
N HIS A 297 9.81 -16.48 -6.64
CA HIS A 297 9.98 -15.10 -6.14
C HIS A 297 9.09 -14.07 -6.84
N SER A 298 9.23 -13.88 -8.16
CA SER A 298 8.52 -12.79 -8.88
C SER A 298 7.07 -13.10 -9.26
N HIS A 299 6.51 -14.22 -8.79
CA HIS A 299 5.12 -14.64 -9.03
C HIS A 299 4.64 -14.64 -10.50
N HIS A 300 5.56 -14.82 -11.46
CA HIS A 300 5.18 -14.77 -12.88
C HIS A 300 4.45 -16.04 -13.34
N GLU A 301 3.37 -15.85 -14.10
CA GLU A 301 2.67 -16.92 -14.82
C GLU A 301 3.30 -17.11 -16.21
N LEU A 302 4.38 -17.88 -16.29
CA LEU A 302 5.10 -18.10 -17.55
C LEU A 302 4.53 -19.27 -18.33
N ASN A 303 4.51 -19.16 -19.67
CA ASN A 303 4.17 -20.26 -20.58
C ASN A 303 2.74 -20.83 -20.45
N ALA A 304 1.77 -19.99 -20.09
CA ALA A 304 0.37 -20.39 -19.90
C ALA A 304 -0.27 -21.04 -21.15
N GLN A 305 0.21 -20.71 -22.36
CA GLN A 305 -0.28 -21.21 -23.65
C GLN A 305 0.74 -22.13 -24.36
N GLY A 306 1.63 -22.76 -23.61
CA GLY A 306 2.77 -23.50 -24.17
C GLY A 306 4.09 -22.75 -23.99
N LEU A 307 5.20 -23.42 -24.29
CA LEU A 307 6.54 -22.84 -24.16
C LEU A 307 6.71 -21.64 -25.10
N SER A 308 6.83 -20.44 -24.51
CA SER A 308 7.01 -19.19 -25.25
C SER A 308 8.47 -19.03 -25.67
N PRO A 309 8.77 -18.63 -26.93
CA PRO A 309 10.13 -18.29 -27.34
C PRO A 309 10.78 -17.18 -26.51
N THR A 310 9.99 -16.24 -25.97
CA THR A 310 10.50 -15.15 -25.11
C THR A 310 11.03 -15.64 -23.77
N ASN A 311 10.58 -16.83 -23.34
CA ASN A 311 10.97 -17.45 -22.08
C ASN A 311 12.06 -18.52 -22.31
N ILE A 312 12.66 -18.55 -23.50
CA ILE A 312 13.85 -19.34 -23.81
C ILE A 312 15.01 -18.37 -23.96
N VAL A 313 15.88 -18.32 -22.96
CA VAL A 313 17.02 -17.41 -22.92
C VAL A 313 18.28 -18.22 -23.09
N ASN A 314 19.12 -17.87 -24.09
CA ASN A 314 20.37 -18.57 -24.36
C ASN A 314 20.21 -20.11 -24.51
N GLY A 315 19.12 -20.52 -25.16
CA GLY A 315 18.76 -21.93 -25.36
C GLY A 315 18.22 -22.64 -24.11
N ILE A 316 17.95 -21.91 -23.02
CA ILE A 316 17.49 -22.43 -21.74
C ILE A 316 16.04 -21.98 -21.50
N PRO A 317 15.06 -22.91 -21.47
CA PRO A 317 13.69 -22.61 -21.05
C PRO A 317 13.61 -22.20 -19.58
N ILE A 318 12.82 -21.17 -19.29
CA ILE A 318 12.49 -20.69 -17.95
C ILE A 318 10.97 -20.87 -17.71
N VAL A 319 10.60 -21.43 -16.56
CA VAL A 319 9.20 -21.70 -16.19
C VAL A 319 8.90 -21.23 -14.77
N GLN A 320 7.67 -20.76 -14.54
CA GLN A 320 7.17 -20.32 -13.24
C GLN A 320 5.63 -20.41 -13.24
N THR A 321 5.01 -20.64 -12.08
CA THR A 321 3.59 -21.05 -11.96
C THR A 321 2.66 -19.99 -11.39
N GLY A 322 3.07 -18.72 -11.38
CA GLY A 322 2.39 -17.69 -10.61
C GLY A 322 2.71 -17.84 -9.12
N ALA A 323 1.69 -17.76 -8.27
CA ALA A 323 1.81 -17.94 -6.82
C ALA A 323 0.50 -18.50 -6.22
N LEU A 324 0.51 -18.74 -4.90
CA LEU A 324 -0.64 -19.10 -4.07
C LEU A 324 -1.34 -20.39 -4.53
N GLY A 325 -0.59 -21.26 -5.22
CA GLY A 325 -1.07 -22.52 -5.78
C GLY A 325 -2.14 -22.36 -6.84
N ARG A 326 -2.18 -21.23 -7.56
CA ARG A 326 -3.15 -21.02 -8.67
C ARG A 326 -2.96 -22.01 -9.80
N PHE A 327 -1.72 -22.42 -10.04
CA PHE A 327 -1.38 -23.39 -11.07
C PHE A 327 -0.47 -24.49 -10.53
N LEU A 328 -0.57 -25.66 -11.15
CA LEU A 328 0.45 -26.69 -11.13
C LEU A 328 1.17 -26.66 -12.49
N GLY A 329 2.47 -26.38 -12.49
CA GLY A 329 3.28 -26.39 -13.69
C GLY A 329 3.59 -27.81 -14.14
N GLN A 330 3.52 -28.06 -15.44
CA GLN A 330 3.97 -29.32 -16.05
C GLN A 330 4.98 -29.02 -17.16
N VAL A 331 6.13 -29.67 -17.11
CA VAL A 331 7.17 -29.64 -18.14
C VAL A 331 7.44 -31.06 -18.62
N ASP A 332 7.29 -31.33 -19.91
CA ASP A 332 7.64 -32.62 -20.49
C ASP A 332 8.97 -32.52 -21.24
N LEU A 333 9.95 -33.32 -20.80
CA LEU A 333 11.26 -33.45 -21.42
C LEU A 333 11.39 -34.78 -22.16
N LYS A 334 12.16 -34.73 -23.23
CA LYS A 334 12.56 -35.90 -24.00
C LYS A 334 14.07 -36.07 -23.87
N VAL A 335 14.51 -37.21 -23.36
CA VAL A 335 15.93 -37.58 -23.23
C VAL A 335 16.26 -38.65 -24.25
N GLY A 336 17.14 -38.36 -25.19
CA GLY A 336 17.50 -39.27 -26.27
C GLY A 336 18.96 -39.17 -26.69
N ARG A 337 19.31 -39.78 -27.83
CA ARG A 337 20.70 -39.86 -28.33
C ARG A 337 21.39 -38.49 -28.50
N LYS A 338 20.62 -37.45 -28.85
CA LYS A 338 21.14 -36.09 -29.09
C LYS A 338 21.21 -35.22 -27.83
N GLY A 339 20.81 -35.75 -26.67
CA GLY A 339 20.67 -35.01 -25.42
C GLY A 339 19.23 -34.94 -24.96
N ALA A 340 18.96 -34.06 -23.98
CA ALA A 340 17.62 -33.80 -23.48
C ALA A 340 17.10 -32.45 -24.00
N ALA A 341 15.78 -32.33 -24.14
CA ALA A 341 15.13 -31.07 -24.49
C ALA A 341 13.73 -31.00 -23.88
N VAL A 342 13.30 -29.80 -23.50
CA VAL A 342 11.91 -29.51 -23.17
C VAL A 342 11.09 -29.57 -24.46
N THR A 343 10.01 -30.34 -24.43
CA THR A 343 9.11 -30.55 -25.58
C THR A 343 7.74 -29.92 -25.39
N ASN A 344 7.32 -29.75 -24.14
CA ASN A 344 6.03 -29.17 -23.80
C ASN A 344 6.08 -28.53 -22.42
N VAL A 345 5.35 -27.42 -22.25
CA VAL A 345 5.15 -26.73 -20.97
C VAL A 345 3.70 -26.33 -20.88
N ARG A 346 3.07 -26.48 -19.71
CA ARG A 346 1.72 -25.98 -19.46
C ARG A 346 1.52 -25.60 -18.00
N LEU A 347 0.67 -24.59 -17.76
CA LEU A 347 0.13 -24.29 -16.45
C LEU A 347 -1.25 -24.91 -16.31
N ILE A 348 -1.45 -25.74 -15.29
CA ILE A 348 -2.73 -26.41 -15.03
C ILE A 348 -3.44 -25.64 -13.91
N PRO A 349 -4.58 -24.98 -14.16
CA PRO A 349 -5.31 -24.30 -13.10
C PRO A 349 -5.73 -25.31 -12.04
N THR A 350 -5.29 -25.14 -10.79
CA THR A 350 -5.58 -26.10 -9.71
C THR A 350 -7.08 -26.23 -9.45
N ALA A 351 -7.82 -25.12 -9.56
CA ALA A 351 -9.27 -25.09 -9.44
C ALA A 351 -10.01 -25.98 -10.47
N SER A 352 -9.36 -26.35 -11.58
CA SER A 352 -9.94 -27.24 -12.61
C SER A 352 -9.71 -28.72 -12.33
N LEU A 353 -8.83 -29.05 -11.39
CA LEU A 353 -8.46 -30.43 -11.08
C LEU A 353 -9.43 -31.04 -10.04
N PRO A 354 -9.78 -32.32 -10.15
CA PRO A 354 -10.48 -33.05 -9.09
C PRO A 354 -9.66 -33.10 -7.78
N VAL A 355 -10.35 -33.30 -6.67
CA VAL A 355 -9.71 -33.53 -5.36
C VAL A 355 -9.30 -35.01 -5.27
N GLU A 356 -8.06 -35.29 -4.85
CA GLU A 356 -7.66 -36.66 -4.50
C GLU A 356 -8.14 -36.99 -3.09
N GLN A 357 -9.25 -37.72 -2.98
CA GLN A 357 -9.95 -37.89 -1.71
C GLN A 357 -9.13 -38.63 -0.65
N ASN A 358 -8.28 -39.58 -1.04
CA ASN A 358 -7.45 -40.30 -0.08
C ASN A 358 -6.37 -39.38 0.50
N PHE A 359 -5.69 -38.61 -0.35
CA PHE A 359 -4.74 -37.59 0.09
C PHE A 359 -5.38 -36.55 1.01
N GLU A 360 -6.57 -36.07 0.62
CA GLU A 360 -7.33 -35.10 1.40
C GLU A 360 -7.63 -35.60 2.80
N ASN A 361 -8.16 -36.82 2.92
CA ASN A 361 -8.57 -37.39 4.19
C ASN A 361 -7.36 -37.78 5.08
N GLU A 362 -6.30 -38.32 4.48
CA GLU A 362 -5.15 -38.87 5.21
C GLU A 362 -4.14 -37.79 5.63
N PHE A 363 -3.94 -36.76 4.81
CA PHE A 363 -2.88 -35.77 5.01
C PHE A 363 -3.40 -34.35 5.19
N THR A 364 -4.26 -33.87 4.29
CA THR A 364 -4.69 -32.46 4.30
C THR A 364 -5.63 -32.13 5.47
N GLN A 365 -6.68 -32.93 5.70
CA GLN A 365 -7.66 -32.68 6.76
C GLN A 365 -7.07 -32.72 8.18
N PRO A 366 -6.11 -33.61 8.52
CA PRO A 366 -5.41 -33.56 9.81
C PRO A 366 -4.65 -32.26 10.06
N VAL A 367 -3.98 -31.70 9.04
CA VAL A 367 -3.28 -30.40 9.16
C VAL A 367 -4.30 -29.26 9.25
N LEU A 368 -5.35 -29.32 8.45
CA LEU A 368 -6.44 -28.34 8.46
C LEU A 368 -7.19 -28.31 9.80
N SER A 369 -7.41 -29.46 10.43
CA SER A 369 -8.07 -29.51 11.75
C SER A 369 -7.26 -28.81 12.84
N GLN A 370 -5.93 -28.88 12.78
CA GLN A 370 -5.04 -28.11 13.66
C GLN A 370 -5.19 -26.61 13.40
N ALA A 371 -5.17 -26.17 12.13
CA ALA A 371 -5.40 -24.78 11.77
C ALA A 371 -6.80 -24.27 12.20
N ARG A 372 -7.86 -25.07 12.03
CA ARG A 372 -9.22 -24.72 12.47
C ARG A 372 -9.30 -24.47 13.98
N SER A 373 -8.52 -25.19 14.79
CA SER A 373 -8.46 -24.95 16.24
C SER A 373 -7.94 -23.55 16.58
N LEU A 374 -7.05 -23.00 15.74
CA LEU A 374 -6.57 -21.63 15.90
C LEU A 374 -7.68 -20.63 15.62
N PHE A 375 -8.49 -20.85 14.58
CA PHE A 375 -9.59 -19.93 14.25
C PHE A 375 -10.61 -19.78 15.37
N SER A 376 -10.89 -20.83 16.14
CA SER A 376 -11.83 -20.77 17.26
C SER A 376 -11.26 -20.15 18.53
N ARG A 377 -9.98 -19.78 18.56
CA ARG A 377 -9.34 -19.15 19.73
C ARG A 377 -9.92 -17.76 19.97
N THR A 378 -10.64 -17.59 21.09
CA THR A 378 -11.13 -16.27 21.54
C THR A 378 -9.97 -15.33 21.85
N LEU A 379 -10.04 -14.11 21.33
CA LEU A 379 -9.08 -13.04 21.58
C LEU A 379 -9.60 -12.01 22.59
N GLY A 380 -10.92 -11.78 22.64
CA GLY A 380 -11.54 -10.80 23.52
C GLY A 380 -12.99 -10.49 23.13
N THR A 381 -13.49 -9.32 23.53
CA THR A 381 -14.81 -8.80 23.14
C THR A 381 -14.71 -7.74 22.03
N VAL A 382 -15.81 -7.50 21.31
CA VAL A 382 -15.97 -6.36 20.40
C VAL A 382 -16.99 -5.41 21.02
N ALA A 383 -16.69 -4.10 21.02
CA ALA A 383 -17.68 -3.11 21.46
C ALA A 383 -18.98 -3.22 20.65
N ASP A 384 -20.09 -2.87 21.27
CA ASP A 384 -21.38 -2.72 20.59
C ASP A 384 -21.43 -1.36 19.87
N ASP A 385 -20.52 -1.17 18.91
CA ASP A 385 -20.32 0.07 18.17
C ASP A 385 -20.45 -0.19 16.66
N PRO A 386 -21.48 0.37 15.98
CA PRO A 386 -21.70 0.16 14.55
C PRO A 386 -20.48 0.49 13.67
N ASP A 387 -19.60 1.40 14.10
CA ASP A 387 -18.41 1.81 13.33
C ASP A 387 -17.39 0.69 13.16
N LEU A 388 -17.52 -0.40 13.92
CA LEU A 388 -16.65 -1.58 13.83
C LEU A 388 -17.21 -2.65 12.88
N ASN A 389 -18.45 -2.52 12.42
CA ASN A 389 -19.09 -3.54 11.60
C ASN A 389 -18.53 -3.57 10.17
N THR A 390 -18.72 -4.69 9.48
CA THR A 390 -18.20 -4.88 8.12
C THR A 390 -18.77 -3.88 7.10
N ASP A 391 -20.05 -3.54 7.19
CA ASP A 391 -20.68 -2.66 6.21
C ASP A 391 -20.12 -1.24 6.31
N ILE A 392 -19.89 -0.71 7.51
CA ILE A 392 -19.28 0.61 7.71
C ILE A 392 -17.82 0.59 7.29
N VAL A 393 -17.02 -0.37 7.78
CA VAL A 393 -15.59 -0.47 7.45
C VAL A 393 -15.39 -0.59 5.93
N ARG A 394 -16.23 -1.36 5.23
CA ARG A 394 -16.09 -1.60 3.78
C ARG A 394 -16.71 -0.53 2.89
N ASN A 395 -17.66 0.26 3.37
CA ASN A 395 -18.27 1.34 2.59
C ASN A 395 -17.64 2.71 2.87
N SER A 396 -16.79 2.83 3.90
CA SER A 396 -16.18 4.11 4.30
C SER A 396 -14.65 4.08 4.35
N TYR A 397 -14.01 3.05 3.81
CA TYR A 397 -12.55 2.86 3.91
C TYR A 397 -11.70 4.01 3.35
N ALA A 398 -12.24 4.77 2.40
CA ALA A 398 -11.59 5.95 1.82
C ALA A 398 -12.44 7.22 1.95
N SER A 399 -13.49 7.21 2.78
CA SER A 399 -14.44 8.33 2.90
C SER A 399 -14.22 9.18 4.16
N GLY A 400 -13.34 8.76 5.07
CA GLY A 400 -13.08 9.47 6.32
C GLY A 400 -12.34 8.64 7.36
N GLU A 401 -12.51 9.02 8.63
CA GLU A 401 -11.97 8.31 9.79
C GLU A 401 -12.64 6.94 9.98
N LEU A 402 -11.87 5.93 10.36
CA LEU A 402 -12.38 4.59 10.70
C LEU A 402 -11.97 4.18 12.11
N ALA A 403 -12.94 3.87 12.97
CA ALA A 403 -12.71 3.40 14.34
C ALA A 403 -11.80 2.15 14.39
N LEU A 404 -12.01 1.19 13.49
CA LEU A 404 -11.19 -0.03 13.44
C LEU A 404 -9.75 0.26 12.98
N ALA A 405 -9.56 1.21 12.05
CA ALA A 405 -8.23 1.61 11.62
C ALA A 405 -7.48 2.37 12.73
N ASN A 406 -8.18 3.23 13.48
CA ASN A 406 -7.64 3.91 14.65
C ASN A 406 -7.13 2.93 15.70
N PHE A 407 -7.92 1.89 16.00
CA PHE A 407 -7.50 0.82 16.89
C PHE A 407 -6.20 0.16 16.43
N ILE A 408 -6.10 -0.17 15.14
CA ILE A 408 -4.94 -0.86 14.58
C ILE A 408 -3.71 0.05 14.58
N THR A 409 -3.82 1.31 14.15
CA THR A 409 -2.68 2.24 14.13
C THR A 409 -2.19 2.56 15.54
N ASP A 410 -3.10 2.74 16.51
CA ASP A 410 -2.74 2.93 17.91
C ASP A 410 -2.10 1.66 18.49
N ALA A 411 -2.56 0.47 18.11
CA ALA A 411 -1.95 -0.80 18.48
C ALA A 411 -0.52 -0.94 17.91
N ILE A 412 -0.31 -0.65 16.62
CA ILE A 412 1.03 -0.64 16.01
C ILE A 412 1.96 0.27 16.80
N PHE A 413 1.53 1.51 17.05
CA PHE A 413 2.32 2.48 17.80
C PHE A 413 2.66 1.96 19.21
N PHE A 414 1.68 1.42 19.93
CA PHE A 414 1.86 0.86 21.28
C PHE A 414 2.85 -0.31 21.28
N ARG A 415 2.69 -1.26 20.36
CA ARG A 415 3.53 -2.47 20.27
C ARG A 415 4.97 -2.12 19.87
N MET A 416 5.16 -1.16 18.97
CA MET A 416 6.49 -0.65 18.63
C MET A 416 7.16 0.04 19.82
N LYS A 417 6.43 0.83 20.61
CA LYS A 417 6.96 1.41 21.85
C LYS A 417 7.36 0.33 22.87
N MET A 418 6.55 -0.72 23.04
CA MET A 418 6.91 -1.85 23.90
C MET A 418 8.15 -2.60 23.42
N ALA A 419 8.33 -2.71 22.11
CA ALA A 419 9.51 -3.29 21.48
C ALA A 419 10.75 -2.36 21.51
N ASN A 420 10.69 -1.24 22.23
CA ASN A 420 11.72 -0.20 22.28
C ASN A 420 12.11 0.37 20.90
N GLN A 421 11.18 0.34 19.94
CA GLN A 421 11.39 0.97 18.63
C GLN A 421 11.12 2.47 18.71
N PRO A 422 12.00 3.32 18.15
CA PRO A 422 11.83 4.76 18.15
C PRO A 422 10.81 5.14 17.08
N VAL A 423 9.52 5.13 17.43
CA VAL A 423 8.42 5.53 16.51
C VAL A 423 7.70 6.76 17.04
N ASP A 424 7.33 7.70 16.19
CA ASP A 424 6.63 8.93 16.54
C ASP A 424 5.13 8.84 16.25
N LEU A 425 4.77 8.05 15.25
CA LEU A 425 3.38 7.76 14.88
C LEU A 425 3.31 6.46 14.07
N ALA A 426 2.10 5.98 13.80
CA ALA A 426 1.86 4.83 12.96
C ALA A 426 0.80 5.09 11.88
N MET A 427 0.82 4.29 10.82
CA MET A 427 -0.14 4.34 9.73
C MET A 427 -0.45 2.96 9.16
N ILE A 428 -1.63 2.81 8.57
CA ILE A 428 -1.98 1.66 7.73
C ILE A 428 -2.68 2.14 6.47
N ASP A 429 -2.57 1.36 5.41
CA ASP A 429 -3.43 1.48 4.24
C ASP A 429 -4.81 0.88 4.56
N SER A 430 -5.89 1.63 4.38
CA SER A 430 -7.25 1.15 4.68
C SER A 430 -7.66 -0.05 3.80
N SER A 431 -7.03 -0.26 2.65
CA SER A 431 -7.24 -1.42 1.79
C SER A 431 -6.78 -2.74 2.42
N SER A 432 -5.93 -2.68 3.45
CA SER A 432 -5.54 -3.84 4.26
C SER A 432 -6.72 -4.42 5.06
N LEU A 433 -7.76 -3.62 5.30
CA LEU A 433 -8.98 -4.03 6.01
C LEU A 433 -9.95 -4.73 5.05
N ARG A 434 -10.06 -6.05 5.19
CA ARG A 434 -10.91 -6.91 4.35
C ARG A 434 -12.31 -7.12 4.90
N SER A 435 -12.50 -6.90 6.19
CA SER A 435 -13.82 -6.89 6.85
C SER A 435 -13.82 -6.01 8.10
N GLY A 436 -14.99 -5.80 8.69
CA GLY A 436 -15.12 -5.36 10.07
C GLY A 436 -15.31 -6.57 11.00
N LEU A 437 -15.88 -6.32 12.18
CA LEU A 437 -16.12 -7.29 13.24
C LEU A 437 -17.61 -7.40 13.59
N ALA A 438 -17.99 -8.53 14.18
CA ALA A 438 -19.34 -8.68 14.72
C ALA A 438 -19.44 -7.96 16.07
N VAL A 439 -20.16 -6.83 16.08
CA VAL A 439 -20.31 -5.95 17.25
C VAL A 439 -21.03 -6.64 18.40
N GLY A 440 -20.66 -6.28 19.64
CA GLY A 440 -21.25 -6.82 20.87
C GLY A 440 -20.99 -8.32 21.12
N LYS A 441 -20.11 -8.96 20.35
CA LYS A 441 -19.78 -10.39 20.45
C LYS A 441 -18.33 -10.61 20.87
N LEU A 442 -17.96 -11.88 21.08
CA LEU A 442 -16.56 -12.27 21.18
C LEU A 442 -15.90 -12.20 19.80
N VAL A 443 -14.65 -11.74 19.76
CA VAL A 443 -13.78 -11.83 18.59
C VAL A 443 -12.87 -13.04 18.74
N THR A 444 -12.81 -13.85 17.69
CA THR A 444 -11.88 -14.98 17.58
C THR A 444 -10.69 -14.64 16.69
N PHE A 445 -9.66 -15.47 16.70
CA PHE A 445 -8.55 -15.35 15.77
C PHE A 445 -9.01 -15.48 14.31
N GLY A 446 -10.01 -16.34 14.02
CA GLY A 446 -10.60 -16.44 12.69
C GLY A 446 -11.30 -15.16 12.26
N ASP A 447 -12.04 -14.52 13.17
CA ASP A 447 -12.66 -13.22 12.90
C ASP A 447 -11.59 -12.17 12.61
N TRP A 448 -10.51 -12.12 13.39
CA TRP A 448 -9.41 -11.18 13.17
C TRP A 448 -8.63 -11.47 11.88
N PHE A 449 -8.39 -12.74 11.57
CA PHE A 449 -7.75 -13.15 10.32
C PHE A 449 -8.57 -12.72 9.09
N ASN A 450 -9.90 -12.69 9.20
CA ASN A 450 -10.75 -12.15 8.13
C ASN A 450 -10.63 -10.62 7.99
N VAL A 451 -10.37 -9.89 9.08
CA VAL A 451 -10.13 -8.44 9.05
C VAL A 451 -8.81 -8.14 8.33
N MET A 452 -7.72 -8.79 8.75
CA MET A 452 -6.37 -8.59 8.20
C MET A 452 -5.69 -9.95 7.90
N PRO A 453 -5.91 -10.53 6.72
CA PRO A 453 -5.40 -11.87 6.38
C PRO A 453 -3.91 -11.88 6.01
N PHE A 454 -3.32 -10.72 5.76
CA PHE A 454 -1.95 -10.59 5.24
C PHE A 454 -0.89 -10.89 6.31
N ALA A 455 0.24 -11.44 5.86
CA ALA A 455 1.40 -11.71 6.70
C ALA A 455 2.39 -10.52 6.68
N ASP A 456 1.85 -9.31 6.77
CA ASP A 456 2.65 -8.09 6.71
C ASP A 456 3.59 -7.96 7.91
N THR A 457 4.75 -7.37 7.68
CA THR A 457 5.68 -6.93 8.73
C THR A 457 5.62 -5.42 8.91
N ILE A 458 6.07 -4.95 10.07
CA ILE A 458 6.08 -3.52 10.39
C ILE A 458 7.41 -2.90 9.91
N ARG A 459 7.34 -1.86 9.08
CA ARG A 459 8.44 -0.99 8.68
C ARG A 459 8.41 0.33 9.42
N ILE A 460 9.56 0.94 9.63
CA ILE A 460 9.70 2.30 10.16
C ILE A 460 10.22 3.19 9.03
N TYR A 461 9.36 4.06 8.53
CA TYR A 461 9.69 5.07 7.52
C TYR A 461 10.26 6.31 8.19
N ARG A 462 11.28 6.91 7.59
CA ARG A 462 11.95 8.11 8.08
C ARG A 462 11.62 9.27 7.14
N LEU A 463 10.80 10.20 7.63
CA LEU A 463 10.28 11.32 6.87
C LEU A 463 10.61 12.64 7.59
N THR A 464 11.02 13.66 6.85
CA THR A 464 11.01 15.03 7.38
C THR A 464 9.57 15.50 7.60
N GLY A 465 9.34 16.50 8.44
CA GLY A 465 8.01 17.10 8.62
C GLY A 465 7.44 17.62 7.31
N LYS A 466 8.29 18.14 6.41
CA LYS A 466 7.89 18.52 5.06
C LYS A 466 7.42 17.33 4.22
N GLN A 467 8.15 16.20 4.25
CA GLN A 467 7.73 14.98 3.55
C GLN A 467 6.46 14.38 4.14
N LEU A 468 6.29 14.43 5.46
CA LEU A 468 5.06 14.00 6.13
C LEU A 468 3.87 14.89 5.74
N TYR A 469 4.06 16.21 5.68
CA TYR A 469 3.06 17.14 5.16
C TYR A 469 2.66 16.78 3.73
N ASP A 470 3.65 16.58 2.84
CA ASP A 470 3.38 16.22 1.45
C ASP A 470 2.66 14.86 1.34
N LEU A 471 2.97 13.89 2.23
CA LEU A 471 2.28 12.60 2.30
C LEU A 471 0.82 12.75 2.71
N ILE A 472 0.52 13.65 3.65
CA ILE A 472 -0.85 13.93 4.11
C ILE A 472 -1.63 14.68 3.02
N GLN A 473 -0.98 15.56 2.24
CA GLN A 473 -1.60 16.18 1.06
C GLN A 473 -1.90 15.16 -0.05
N ASP A 474 -0.95 14.27 -0.36
CA ASP A 474 -1.18 13.12 -1.24
C ASP A 474 -2.34 12.26 -0.73
N ASN A 475 -2.37 11.98 0.58
CA ASN A 475 -3.44 11.21 1.20
C ASN A 475 -4.82 11.87 1.03
N ALA A 476 -4.90 13.20 1.18
CA ALA A 476 -6.15 13.94 0.97
C ALA A 476 -6.69 13.77 -0.45
N SER A 477 -5.81 13.75 -1.46
CA SER A 477 -6.22 13.55 -2.86
C SER A 477 -6.83 12.18 -3.15
N ARG A 478 -6.61 11.20 -2.27
CA ARG A 478 -7.09 9.81 -2.40
C ARG A 478 -8.45 9.57 -1.73
N ILE A 479 -9.02 10.57 -1.08
CA ILE A 479 -10.35 10.47 -0.46
C ILE A 479 -11.44 10.27 -1.53
N ASP A 480 -12.52 9.57 -1.17
CA ASP A 480 -13.72 9.51 -1.99
C ASP A 480 -14.33 10.91 -2.18
N CYS A 481 -14.63 11.23 -3.44
CA CYS A 481 -15.32 12.46 -3.81
C CYS A 481 -16.76 12.13 -4.27
N PRO A 482 -17.78 12.99 -3.98
CA PRO A 482 -19.19 12.67 -4.23
C PRO A 482 -19.58 12.25 -5.65
N ASN A 483 -18.80 12.66 -6.66
CA ASN A 483 -19.07 12.39 -8.08
C ASN A 483 -18.11 11.36 -8.69
N GLU A 484 -17.38 10.61 -7.86
CA GLU A 484 -16.40 9.63 -8.30
C GLU A 484 -16.79 8.21 -7.90
N PRO A 485 -16.36 7.20 -8.68
CA PRO A 485 -16.56 5.81 -8.27
C PRO A 485 -15.77 5.54 -6.99
N HIS A 486 -16.45 4.96 -6.01
CA HIS A 486 -15.84 4.47 -4.78
C HIS A 486 -14.82 3.39 -5.12
N THR A 487 -13.55 3.76 -5.09
CA THR A 487 -12.43 2.97 -5.61
C THR A 487 -11.31 2.99 -4.60
N GLU A 488 -10.64 1.84 -4.48
CA GLU A 488 -9.47 1.71 -3.63
C GLU A 488 -8.30 2.49 -4.24
N ARG A 489 -7.71 3.38 -3.44
CA ARG A 489 -6.68 4.36 -3.86
C ARG A 489 -5.52 4.42 -2.86
N GLY A 490 -5.38 3.47 -1.95
CA GLY A 490 -4.37 3.46 -0.91
C GLY A 490 -4.56 4.57 0.13
N PHE A 491 -5.79 4.77 0.62
CA PHE A 491 -6.07 5.82 1.62
C PHE A 491 -5.45 5.42 2.98
N LEU A 492 -4.58 6.25 3.52
CA LEU A 492 -3.89 6.00 4.78
C LEU A 492 -4.71 6.49 5.97
N GLN A 493 -4.71 5.67 7.01
CA GLN A 493 -5.23 5.99 8.34
C GLN A 493 -4.04 6.13 9.29
N PHE A 494 -4.12 7.03 10.27
CA PHE A 494 -3.00 7.37 11.17
C PHE A 494 -3.33 7.11 12.65
N SER A 495 -2.29 6.94 13.45
CA SER A 495 -2.42 6.88 14.92
C SER A 495 -2.73 8.26 15.50
N LYS A 496 -3.17 8.30 16.76
CA LYS A 496 -3.70 9.50 17.44
C LYS A 496 -2.76 10.71 17.52
N GLN A 497 -1.48 10.52 17.20
CA GLN A 497 -0.47 11.59 17.18
C GLN A 497 -0.71 12.58 16.03
N ILE A 498 -1.39 12.19 14.96
CA ILE A 498 -1.74 13.09 13.85
C ILE A 498 -3.20 13.50 13.97
N ARG A 499 -3.49 14.79 13.75
CA ARG A 499 -4.86 15.28 13.52
C ARG A 499 -4.90 16.22 12.33
N TYR A 500 -5.90 16.07 11.46
CA TYR A 500 -6.08 16.95 10.31
C TYR A 500 -7.51 16.93 9.76
N SER A 501 -7.84 17.93 8.96
CA SER A 501 -9.09 18.00 8.21
C SER A 501 -8.83 17.85 6.72
N ILE A 502 -9.71 17.17 5.98
CA ILE A 502 -9.73 17.18 4.52
C ILE A 502 -10.87 18.07 4.07
N VAL A 503 -10.55 19.07 3.25
CA VAL A 503 -11.55 19.90 2.57
C VAL A 503 -11.80 19.29 1.20
N LEU A 504 -13.04 18.88 0.95
CA LEU A 504 -13.48 18.43 -0.36
C LEU A 504 -13.48 19.64 -1.30
N GLY A 505 -12.75 19.53 -2.40
CA GLY A 505 -12.77 20.56 -3.43
C GLY A 505 -14.13 20.66 -4.14
N SER A 506 -14.43 21.79 -4.77
CA SER A 506 -15.48 21.83 -5.80
C SER A 506 -15.10 20.89 -6.97
N ASN A 507 -16.03 20.58 -7.88
CA ASN A 507 -15.93 19.59 -8.97
C ASN A 507 -14.65 19.62 -9.86
N GLN A 508 -13.72 20.57 -9.68
CA GLN A 508 -12.45 20.69 -10.41
C GLN A 508 -11.20 20.84 -9.53
N SER A 509 -11.34 21.00 -8.21
CA SER A 509 -10.20 21.21 -7.30
C SER A 509 -9.84 19.93 -6.54
N VAL A 510 -8.53 19.64 -6.45
CA VAL A 510 -8.01 18.50 -5.67
C VAL A 510 -8.34 18.71 -4.19
N PRO A 511 -8.89 17.71 -3.48
CA PRO A 511 -9.07 17.78 -2.04
C PRO A 511 -7.75 18.12 -1.33
N LYS A 512 -7.82 18.90 -0.25
CA LYS A 512 -6.63 19.36 0.48
C LYS A 512 -6.72 19.03 1.95
N ALA A 513 -5.60 18.62 2.52
CA ALA A 513 -5.47 18.55 3.96
C ALA A 513 -5.20 19.95 4.53
N VAL A 514 -5.88 20.30 5.63
CA VAL A 514 -5.75 21.55 6.36
C VAL A 514 -5.70 21.27 7.86
N GLN A 515 -5.21 22.23 8.65
CA GLN A 515 -5.13 22.13 10.11
C GLN A 515 -4.36 20.88 10.57
N ILE A 516 -3.28 20.55 9.85
CA ILE A 516 -2.47 19.36 10.13
C ILE A 516 -1.65 19.63 11.39
N THR A 517 -1.82 18.77 12.39
CA THR A 517 -1.02 18.79 13.61
C THR A 517 -0.41 17.43 13.86
N VAL A 518 0.83 17.43 14.34
CA VAL A 518 1.54 16.25 14.84
C VAL A 518 1.90 16.51 16.28
N ASN A 519 1.52 15.62 17.19
CA ASN A 519 1.66 15.78 18.64
C ASN A 519 1.11 17.13 19.15
N ALA A 520 -0.03 17.55 18.59
CA ALA A 520 -0.72 18.81 18.88
C ALA A 520 0.07 20.10 18.55
N GLN A 521 1.14 20.01 17.75
CA GLN A 521 1.84 21.16 17.16
C GLN A 521 1.54 21.24 15.66
N PRO A 522 1.40 22.44 15.07
CA PRO A 522 1.28 22.61 13.62
C PRO A 522 2.44 21.94 12.89
N ILE A 523 2.17 21.26 11.79
CA ILE A 523 3.22 20.57 11.04
C ILE A 523 4.18 21.54 10.34
N GLU A 524 3.70 22.73 10.01
CA GLU A 524 4.48 23.82 9.41
C GLU A 524 5.63 24.27 10.31
N ASP A 525 5.44 24.22 11.63
CA ASP A 525 6.47 24.56 12.62
C ASP A 525 7.51 23.44 12.81
N GLN A 526 7.27 22.28 12.20
CA GLN A 526 8.05 21.05 12.36
C GLN A 526 8.61 20.53 11.03
N PHE A 527 8.63 21.35 9.97
CA PHE A 527 9.04 20.89 8.63
C PHE A 527 10.45 20.32 8.54
N GLU A 528 11.37 20.84 9.34
CA GLU A 528 12.77 20.39 9.41
C GLU A 528 12.98 19.22 10.38
N ASP A 529 11.98 18.90 11.21
CA ASP A 529 12.06 17.78 12.14
C ASP A 529 11.95 16.45 11.39
N GLU A 530 12.52 15.40 11.98
CA GLU A 530 12.44 14.05 11.45
C GLU A 530 11.42 13.23 12.26
N PHE A 531 10.54 12.54 11.53
CA PHE A 531 9.52 11.66 12.07
C PHE A 531 9.76 10.22 11.65
N LEU A 532 9.68 9.31 12.62
CA LEU A 532 9.75 7.87 12.45
C LEU A 532 8.34 7.28 12.45
N VAL A 533 7.86 6.91 11.27
CA VAL A 533 6.48 6.48 11.04
C VAL A 533 6.45 4.96 10.90
N ALA A 534 5.80 4.27 11.85
CA ALA A 534 5.56 2.84 11.73
C ALA A 534 4.44 2.58 10.71
N GLY A 535 4.64 1.66 9.80
CA GLY A 535 3.62 1.23 8.85
C GLY A 535 3.87 -0.20 8.39
N THR A 536 3.00 -0.71 7.54
CA THR A 536 3.16 -2.06 6.97
C THR A 536 4.22 -2.09 5.87
N ASN A 537 4.85 -3.25 5.66
CA ASN A 537 5.75 -3.50 4.53
C ASN A 537 5.00 -3.49 3.19
N PHE A 538 3.75 -3.94 3.20
CA PHE A 538 2.77 -3.61 2.17
C PHE A 538 2.22 -2.21 2.43
N ILE A 539 2.67 -1.21 1.67
CA ILE A 539 2.07 0.11 1.68
C ILE A 539 1.80 0.53 0.24
N ARG A 540 0.71 1.27 0.01
CA ARG A 540 0.20 1.69 -1.30
C ARG A 540 1.29 1.88 -2.36
N GLU A 541 1.09 1.26 -3.52
CA GLU A 541 1.81 1.59 -4.74
C GLU A 541 0.99 2.55 -5.60
N TYR A 542 1.59 2.99 -6.70
CA TYR A 542 0.91 3.78 -7.72
C TYR A 542 -0.36 3.04 -8.22
N ALA A 543 -1.54 3.58 -7.89
CA ALA A 543 -2.87 3.08 -8.21
C ALA A 543 -3.22 3.19 -9.71
N GLY A 544 -2.61 2.31 -10.52
CA GLY A 544 -3.08 1.91 -11.86
C GLY A 544 -3.80 2.98 -12.71
N GLY A 545 -5.04 2.67 -13.14
CA GLY A 545 -5.80 3.48 -14.11
C GLY A 545 -6.31 4.84 -13.61
N TRP A 546 -6.52 5.00 -12.29
CA TRP A 546 -6.96 6.27 -11.69
C TRP A 546 -5.88 7.34 -11.82
N GLU A 547 -4.64 6.99 -11.46
CA GLU A 547 -3.51 7.91 -11.48
C GLU A 547 -3.19 8.41 -12.89
N LYS A 548 -3.29 7.56 -13.91
CA LYS A 548 -3.04 7.97 -15.30
C LYS A 548 -4.03 9.03 -15.78
N LEU A 549 -5.29 8.95 -15.34
CA LEU A 549 -6.33 9.88 -15.73
C LEU A 549 -6.25 11.18 -14.90
N ASP A 550 -6.09 11.09 -13.59
CA ASP A 550 -6.17 12.26 -12.70
C ASP A 550 -4.82 13.01 -12.54
N ILE A 551 -3.66 12.37 -12.64
CA ILE A 551 -2.36 13.10 -12.69
C ILE A 551 -2.35 14.04 -13.90
N GLN A 552 -2.86 13.58 -15.05
CA GLN A 552 -2.89 14.37 -16.28
C GLN A 552 -3.93 15.50 -16.25
N GLN A 553 -5.05 15.33 -15.55
CA GLN A 553 -6.15 16.29 -15.53
C GLN A 553 -6.10 17.27 -14.36
N ARG A 554 -5.62 16.85 -13.18
CA ARG A 554 -5.71 17.61 -11.92
C ARG A 554 -4.37 17.98 -11.30
N ASN A 555 -3.25 17.60 -11.93
CA ASN A 555 -1.88 17.90 -11.48
C ASN A 555 -1.61 17.46 -10.04
N ILE A 556 -1.99 16.21 -9.70
CA ILE A 556 -1.81 15.63 -8.38
C ILE A 556 -0.35 15.17 -8.21
N HIS A 557 0.26 15.49 -7.07
CA HIS A 557 1.59 14.99 -6.69
C HIS A 557 1.44 13.77 -5.77
N LEU A 558 1.88 12.60 -6.24
CA LEU A 558 1.74 11.34 -5.53
C LEU A 558 3.09 10.84 -4.99
N ILE A 559 3.11 10.43 -3.72
CA ILE A 559 4.32 9.99 -3.04
C ILE A 559 4.48 8.48 -3.14
N ASN A 560 5.66 8.03 -3.59
CA ASN A 560 6.07 6.65 -3.49
C ASN A 560 6.89 6.46 -2.19
N LEU A 561 6.27 5.85 -1.18
CA LEU A 561 6.89 5.58 0.11
C LEU A 561 8.05 4.58 0.04
N HIS A 562 8.05 3.66 -0.94
CA HIS A 562 9.15 2.69 -1.14
C HIS A 562 10.46 3.35 -1.59
N LYS A 563 10.41 4.59 -2.08
CA LYS A 563 11.61 5.40 -2.40
C LYS A 563 12.17 6.16 -1.20
N HIS A 564 11.46 6.21 -0.09
CA HIS A 564 11.91 6.89 1.12
C HIS A 564 12.81 5.98 1.96
N ARG A 565 13.58 6.57 2.88
CA ARG A 565 14.41 5.79 3.80
C ARG A 565 13.49 5.06 4.78
N TYR A 566 13.67 3.75 4.93
CA TYR A 566 12.97 2.95 5.92
C TYR A 566 13.91 1.89 6.52
N SER A 567 13.50 1.31 7.64
CA SER A 567 14.05 0.08 8.19
C SER A 567 12.93 -0.92 8.41
N ASP A 568 13.15 -2.18 8.06
CA ASP A 568 12.23 -3.26 8.42
C ASP A 568 12.48 -3.66 9.89
N THR A 569 11.41 -3.95 10.63
CA THR A 569 11.53 -4.41 12.02
C THR A 569 11.51 -5.94 12.11
N ASP A 570 11.09 -6.63 11.04
CA ASP A 570 10.81 -8.06 11.00
C ASP A 570 9.69 -8.51 11.96
N ILE A 571 8.99 -7.57 12.58
CA ILE A 571 7.88 -7.85 13.47
C ILE A 571 6.61 -8.04 12.64
N PHE A 572 6.02 -9.24 12.75
CA PHE A 572 4.76 -9.58 12.10
C PHE A 572 3.58 -8.81 12.68
N LEU A 573 2.94 -7.98 11.86
CA LEU A 573 1.81 -7.14 12.25
C LEU A 573 0.71 -7.96 12.91
N ARG A 574 0.27 -9.04 12.25
CA ARG A 574 -0.85 -9.87 12.72
C ARG A 574 -0.61 -10.38 14.15
N ARG A 575 0.61 -10.81 14.47
CA ARG A 575 0.96 -11.30 15.82
C ARG A 575 0.88 -10.19 16.85
N GLU A 576 1.38 -9.01 16.52
CA GLU A 576 1.35 -7.85 17.41
C GLU A 576 -0.06 -7.34 17.68
N ILE A 577 -0.92 -7.27 16.65
CA ILE A 577 -2.30 -6.83 16.86
C ILE A 577 -3.11 -7.89 17.61
N VAL A 578 -2.92 -9.19 17.33
CA VAL A 578 -3.56 -10.26 18.11
C VAL A 578 -3.14 -10.18 19.59
N ALA A 579 -1.86 -9.98 19.86
CA ALA A 579 -1.36 -9.81 21.23
C ALA A 579 -1.97 -8.56 21.90
N TYR A 580 -2.07 -7.44 21.17
CA TYR A 580 -2.71 -6.22 21.67
C TYR A 580 -4.19 -6.43 21.99
N ILE A 581 -4.97 -7.09 21.12
CA ILE A 581 -6.38 -7.40 21.37
C ILE A 581 -6.53 -8.21 22.66
N GLN A 582 -5.69 -9.23 22.85
CA GLN A 582 -5.73 -10.07 24.06
C GLN A 582 -5.36 -9.28 25.32
N GLU A 583 -4.32 -8.46 25.24
CA GLU A 583 -3.85 -7.63 26.35
C GLU A 583 -4.88 -6.57 26.77
N MET A 584 -5.58 -5.98 25.81
CA MET A 584 -6.63 -4.99 26.03
C MET A 584 -8.01 -5.63 26.32
N GLY A 585 -8.12 -6.95 26.24
CA GLY A 585 -9.37 -7.69 26.48
C GLY A 585 -10.38 -7.62 25.33
N GLY A 586 -10.03 -7.04 24.19
CA GLY A 586 -10.91 -6.89 23.04
C GLY A 586 -10.62 -5.71 22.13
N VAL A 587 -11.48 -5.55 21.11
CA VAL A 587 -11.56 -4.36 20.25
C VAL A 587 -12.67 -3.48 20.81
N THR A 588 -12.32 -2.62 21.76
CA THR A 588 -13.27 -1.75 22.47
C THR A 588 -12.93 -0.28 22.32
N ARG A 589 -13.88 0.60 22.69
CA ARG A 589 -13.65 2.05 22.66
C ARG A 589 -12.50 2.46 23.58
N GLU A 590 -12.41 1.85 24.77
CA GLU A 590 -11.33 2.09 25.73
C GLU A 590 -9.96 1.64 25.19
N ALA A 591 -9.96 0.60 24.36
CA ALA A 591 -8.75 0.09 23.71
C ALA A 591 -8.34 0.88 22.44
N GLY A 592 -9.11 1.92 22.06
CA GLY A 592 -8.81 2.81 20.93
C GLY A 592 -9.69 2.59 19.69
N ALA A 593 -10.70 1.71 19.75
CA ALA A 593 -11.61 1.47 18.63
C ALA A 593 -12.74 2.51 18.60
N ILE A 594 -12.40 3.75 18.26
CA ILE A 594 -13.28 4.92 18.29
C ILE A 594 -12.86 5.94 17.22
N CYS A 595 -13.82 6.61 16.58
CA CYS A 595 -13.57 7.83 15.84
C CYS A 595 -13.41 9.00 16.82
N ASP A 596 -12.20 9.50 17.00
CA ASP A 596 -11.83 10.54 17.97
C ASP A 596 -11.57 11.91 17.32
N GLY A 597 -11.96 12.06 16.05
CA GLY A 597 -11.80 13.28 15.28
C GLY A 597 -10.35 13.53 14.89
N ARG A 598 -9.51 12.49 14.78
CA ARG A 598 -8.15 12.65 14.23
C ARG A 598 -8.15 12.90 12.72
N LEU A 599 -9.24 12.53 12.05
CA LEU A 599 -9.51 12.92 10.68
C LEU A 599 -10.95 13.44 10.57
N THR A 600 -11.13 14.66 10.08
CA THR A 600 -12.46 15.21 9.77
C THR A 600 -12.58 15.61 8.31
N VAL A 601 -13.75 15.38 7.70
CA VAL A 601 -14.02 15.76 6.30
C VAL A 601 -14.97 16.95 6.28
N LEU A 602 -14.63 17.96 5.49
CA LEU A 602 -15.31 19.26 5.44
C LEU A 602 -15.77 19.55 4.01
N ASP A 603 -17.03 19.96 3.85
CA ASP A 603 -17.61 20.34 2.54
C ASP A 603 -17.02 21.66 1.99
N SER A 604 -16.46 22.48 2.88
CA SER A 604 -15.80 23.74 2.55
C SER A 604 -14.83 24.11 3.67
N ILE A 605 -13.88 25.01 3.40
CA ILE A 605 -13.03 25.57 4.45
C ILE A 605 -13.96 26.30 5.43
N PRO A 606 -14.10 25.86 6.69
CA PRO A 606 -14.84 26.64 7.66
C PRO A 606 -14.14 28.00 7.75
N VAL A 607 -14.87 29.06 7.41
CA VAL A 607 -14.37 30.43 7.54
C VAL A 607 -14.31 30.75 9.03
N VAL A 608 -13.31 30.21 9.69
CA VAL A 608 -12.81 30.71 10.96
C VAL A 608 -11.93 31.88 10.57
N ILE A 609 -12.35 33.10 10.89
CA ILE A 609 -11.46 34.26 10.85
C ILE A 609 -10.40 33.99 11.93
N THR A 610 -9.31 33.34 11.56
CA THR A 610 -8.14 33.19 12.43
C THR A 610 -7.40 34.53 12.43
N ALA A 611 -6.71 34.87 13.53
CA ALA A 611 -5.92 36.10 13.63
C ALA A 611 -5.00 36.34 12.41
N LEU A 612 -4.51 35.24 11.82
CA LEU A 612 -3.69 35.20 10.61
C LEU A 612 -4.34 35.90 9.38
N SER A 613 -5.65 35.81 9.16
CA SER A 613 -6.26 36.42 7.95
C SER A 613 -6.45 37.93 8.06
N VAL A 614 -6.67 38.46 9.27
CA VAL A 614 -6.77 39.89 9.53
C VAL A 614 -5.38 40.54 9.51
N ASP A 615 -4.38 39.90 10.14
CA ASP A 615 -3.00 40.38 10.16
C ASP A 615 -2.39 40.40 8.75
N GLN A 616 -2.68 39.38 7.92
CA GLN A 616 -2.25 39.36 6.52
C GLN A 616 -2.88 40.48 5.69
N PHE A 617 -4.18 40.75 5.86
CA PHE A 617 -4.84 41.84 5.15
C PHE A 617 -4.25 43.22 5.54
N ILE A 618 -4.06 43.46 6.85
CA ILE A 618 -3.47 44.70 7.37
C ILE A 618 -2.02 44.88 6.89
N SER A 619 -1.22 43.81 6.92
CA SER A 619 0.17 43.83 6.44
C SER A 619 0.24 44.11 4.96
N THR A 620 -0.63 43.48 4.16
CA THR A 620 -0.71 43.72 2.71
C THR A 620 -1.03 45.20 2.41
N ILE A 621 -1.97 45.82 3.13
CA ILE A 621 -2.26 47.26 2.98
C ILE A 621 -1.05 48.13 3.33
N SER A 622 -0.32 47.76 4.39
CA SER A 622 0.77 48.57 4.92
C SER A 622 2.07 48.45 4.10
N GLU A 623 2.27 47.33 3.40
CA GLU A 623 3.52 47.01 2.70
C GLU A 623 3.45 47.19 1.17
N GLN A 624 2.25 47.27 0.59
CA GLN A 624 2.07 47.50 -0.85
C GLN A 624 2.54 48.91 -1.26
N LYS A 625 3.08 49.03 -2.47
CA LYS A 625 3.53 50.31 -3.05
C LYS A 625 2.39 51.16 -3.63
N HIS A 626 1.13 50.76 -3.46
CA HIS A 626 -0.05 51.46 -3.96
C HIS A 626 -1.19 51.45 -2.95
N ALA A 627 -2.03 52.49 -2.98
CA ALA A 627 -3.14 52.63 -2.04
C ALA A 627 -4.33 51.74 -2.45
N MET A 628 -4.74 50.82 -1.57
CA MET A 628 -5.90 49.92 -1.78
C MET A 628 -7.17 50.49 -1.13
N ALA A 629 -7.47 51.77 -1.38
CA ALA A 629 -8.54 52.48 -0.69
C ALA A 629 -9.93 51.85 -0.93
N GLY A 630 -10.27 51.48 -2.17
CA GLY A 630 -11.56 50.87 -2.48
C GLY A 630 -11.71 49.49 -1.84
N SER A 631 -10.65 48.68 -1.80
CA SER A 631 -10.63 47.39 -1.11
C SER A 631 -10.92 47.53 0.38
N VAL A 632 -10.28 48.49 1.07
CA VAL A 632 -10.53 48.77 2.49
C VAL A 632 -11.97 49.19 2.72
N ILE A 633 -12.50 50.11 1.90
CA ILE A 633 -13.88 50.59 2.00
C ILE A 633 -14.88 49.45 1.78
N ALA A 634 -14.65 48.60 0.76
CA ALA A 634 -15.51 47.46 0.43
C ALA A 634 -15.51 46.39 1.51
N MET A 635 -14.34 46.05 2.08
CA MET A 635 -14.26 45.09 3.20
C MET A 635 -14.96 45.62 4.44
N SER A 636 -14.79 46.91 4.74
CA SER A 636 -15.47 47.57 5.85
C SER A 636 -16.99 47.55 5.67
N ALA A 637 -17.46 47.80 4.44
CA ALA A 637 -18.88 47.71 4.10
C ALA A 637 -19.40 46.27 4.25
N ALA A 638 -18.69 45.27 3.73
CA ALA A 638 -19.07 43.87 3.85
C ALA A 638 -19.18 43.40 5.32
N GLN A 639 -18.24 43.82 6.17
CA GLN A 639 -18.28 43.57 7.61
C GLN A 639 -19.50 44.25 8.26
N ALA A 640 -19.80 45.49 7.88
CA ALA A 640 -20.98 46.20 8.36
C ALA A 640 -22.29 45.51 7.92
N VAL A 641 -22.37 45.02 6.67
CA VAL A 641 -23.52 44.22 6.21
C VAL A 641 -23.66 42.93 7.01
N ALA A 642 -22.55 42.23 7.29
CA ALA A 642 -22.56 41.00 8.08
C ALA A 642 -23.07 41.26 9.52
N LEU A 643 -22.63 42.36 10.15
CA LEU A 643 -23.14 42.79 11.46
C LEU A 643 -24.66 43.05 11.40
N GLY A 644 -25.12 43.80 10.40
CA GLY A 644 -26.54 44.07 10.18
C GLY A 644 -27.35 42.79 9.96
N GLN A 645 -26.84 41.87 9.12
CA GLN A 645 -27.44 40.56 8.87
C GLN A 645 -27.59 39.77 10.18
N ALA A 646 -26.55 39.75 11.04
CA ALA A 646 -26.61 39.07 12.34
C ALA A 646 -27.68 39.69 13.24
N CYS A 647 -27.80 41.01 13.29
CA CYS A 647 -28.85 41.70 14.04
C CYS A 647 -30.25 41.30 13.56
N VAL A 648 -30.44 41.21 12.24
CA VAL A 648 -31.70 40.74 11.63
C VAL A 648 -31.97 39.28 12.01
N SER A 649 -30.98 38.39 11.88
CA SER A 649 -31.11 36.97 12.19
C SER A 649 -31.44 36.71 13.67
N ILE A 650 -30.77 37.39 14.61
CA ILE A 650 -31.06 37.31 16.05
C ILE A 650 -32.48 37.81 16.35
N THR A 651 -32.91 38.84 15.65
CA THR A 651 -34.28 39.35 15.77
C THR A 651 -35.30 38.30 15.32
N LEU A 652 -35.05 37.63 14.19
CA LEU A 652 -35.94 36.59 13.63
C LEU A 652 -36.02 35.33 14.49
N GLN A 653 -34.95 34.95 15.18
CA GLN A 653 -34.98 33.83 16.11
C GLN A 653 -35.92 34.08 17.31
N ASN A 654 -36.17 35.35 17.65
CA ASN A 654 -36.91 35.75 18.85
C ASN A 654 -38.34 36.25 18.58
N ARG A 655 -38.77 36.39 17.32
CA ARG A 655 -40.11 36.89 16.93
C ARG A 655 -40.67 36.13 15.73
N LEU A 656 -41.71 35.31 15.97
CA LEU A 656 -42.34 34.41 14.99
C LEU A 656 -43.26 35.13 13.97
N ASP A 657 -43.68 36.35 14.26
CA ASP A 657 -44.64 37.17 13.50
C ASP A 657 -44.04 37.92 12.30
N ALA A 658 -42.72 37.83 12.08
CA ALA A 658 -41.99 38.61 11.05
C ALA A 658 -41.43 37.76 9.88
N GLN A 659 -42.01 36.60 9.57
CA GLN A 659 -41.33 35.58 8.76
C GLN A 659 -41.28 35.82 7.23
N GLU A 660 -42.31 36.39 6.58
CA GLU A 660 -42.30 36.51 5.11
C GLU A 660 -41.50 37.73 4.59
N ILE A 661 -41.69 38.92 5.17
CA ILE A 661 -41.02 40.16 4.72
C ILE A 661 -39.51 40.12 5.03
N SER A 662 -39.11 39.39 6.07
CA SER A 662 -37.72 39.39 6.56
C SER A 662 -36.81 38.41 5.82
N LYS A 663 -37.34 37.34 5.22
CA LYS A 663 -36.53 36.33 4.51
C LYS A 663 -35.96 36.85 3.19
N HIS A 664 -36.76 37.60 2.43
CA HIS A 664 -36.32 38.24 1.18
C HIS A 664 -35.25 39.30 1.43
N LYS A 665 -35.45 40.17 2.44
CA LYS A 665 -34.49 41.21 2.81
C LYS A 665 -33.17 40.62 3.33
N LEU A 666 -33.22 39.50 4.07
CA LEU A 666 -32.01 38.80 4.51
C LEU A 666 -31.23 38.24 3.31
N SER A 667 -31.93 37.66 2.33
CA SER A 667 -31.31 37.17 1.09
C SER A 667 -30.62 38.30 0.32
N GLN A 668 -31.24 39.48 0.25
CA GLN A 668 -30.64 40.66 -0.40
C GLN A 668 -29.38 41.14 0.33
N LEU A 669 -29.36 41.13 1.66
CA LEU A 669 -28.15 41.48 2.43
C LEU A 669 -27.01 40.49 2.20
N VAL A 670 -27.32 39.18 2.07
CA VAL A 670 -26.31 38.16 1.73
C VAL A 670 -25.70 38.44 0.36
N GLU A 671 -26.54 38.69 -0.65
CA GLU A 671 -26.09 39.01 -2.01
C GLU A 671 -25.25 40.29 -2.04
N ILE A 672 -25.68 41.36 -1.37
CA ILE A 672 -24.93 42.61 -1.29
C ILE A 672 -23.56 42.41 -0.63
N LYS A 673 -23.49 41.62 0.46
CA LYS A 673 -22.23 41.31 1.14
C LYS A 673 -21.25 40.59 0.21
N GLU A 674 -21.71 39.59 -0.54
CA GLU A 674 -20.88 38.86 -1.51
C GLU A 674 -20.38 39.77 -2.63
N LEU A 675 -21.24 40.64 -3.16
CA LEU A 675 -20.87 41.62 -4.17
C LEU A 675 -19.85 42.64 -3.66
N LEU A 676 -19.96 43.08 -2.40
CA LEU A 676 -18.98 43.97 -1.76
C LEU A 676 -17.63 43.26 -1.60
N MET A 677 -17.61 42.00 -1.13
CA MET A 677 -16.38 41.22 -1.02
C MET A 677 -15.70 41.07 -2.38
N LYS A 678 -16.47 40.72 -3.42
CA LYS A 678 -15.96 40.63 -4.79
C LYS A 678 -15.39 41.97 -5.28
N SER A 679 -16.11 43.07 -5.05
CA SER A 679 -15.67 44.41 -5.46
C SER A 679 -14.36 44.81 -4.78
N GLY A 680 -14.17 44.46 -3.51
CA GLY A 680 -12.92 44.78 -2.80
C GLY A 680 -11.71 43.95 -3.24
N VAL A 681 -11.91 42.69 -3.65
CA VAL A 681 -10.84 41.89 -4.28
C VAL A 681 -10.50 42.42 -5.67
N GLN A 682 -11.50 42.84 -6.45
CA GLN A 682 -11.29 43.46 -7.75
C GLN A 682 -10.52 44.78 -7.62
N ASP A 683 -10.89 45.64 -6.67
CA ASP A 683 -10.22 46.91 -6.42
C ASP A 683 -8.75 46.74 -6.00
N ALA A 684 -8.45 45.75 -5.14
CA ALA A 684 -7.08 45.43 -4.75
C ALA A 684 -6.16 45.09 -5.94
N ASN A 685 -6.74 44.61 -7.05
CA ASN A 685 -6.01 44.26 -8.27
C ASN A 685 -6.16 45.32 -9.39
N ALA A 686 -7.06 46.30 -9.23
CA ALA A 686 -7.45 47.22 -10.29
C ALA A 686 -6.30 48.10 -10.77
N ILE A 687 -5.32 48.40 -9.93
CA ILE A 687 -4.13 49.17 -10.31
C ILE A 687 -3.22 48.37 -11.26
N ALA A 688 -3.02 47.07 -11.00
CA ALA A 688 -2.26 46.21 -11.90
C ALA A 688 -2.97 46.04 -13.24
N GLU A 689 -4.31 45.90 -13.22
CA GLU A 689 -5.13 45.85 -14.42
C GLU A 689 -5.09 47.17 -15.21
N PHE A 690 -5.17 48.32 -14.53
CA PHE A 690 -5.01 49.65 -15.13
C PHE A 690 -3.65 49.80 -15.82
N VAL A 691 -2.55 49.39 -15.17
CA VAL A 691 -1.20 49.44 -15.74
C VAL A 691 -1.15 48.61 -17.03
N THR A 692 -1.70 47.40 -17.00
CA THR A 692 -1.76 46.49 -18.15
C THR A 692 -2.59 47.07 -19.30
N LEU A 693 -3.75 47.66 -18.99
CA LEU A 693 -4.62 48.31 -19.97
C LEU A 693 -3.97 49.56 -20.57
N ARG A 694 -3.25 50.34 -19.78
CA ARG A 694 -2.48 51.49 -20.26
C ARG A 694 -1.36 51.07 -21.21
N GLU A 695 -0.61 50.02 -20.88
CA GLU A 695 0.47 49.48 -21.73
C GLU A 695 -0.03 48.93 -23.07
N SER A 696 -1.27 48.42 -23.10
CA SER A 696 -1.94 47.95 -24.33
C SER A 696 -2.68 49.06 -25.09
N GLY A 697 -2.50 50.34 -24.73
CA GLY A 697 -3.12 51.49 -25.38
C GLY A 697 -4.61 51.68 -25.06
N GLN A 698 -5.14 50.99 -24.04
CA GLN A 698 -6.54 51.02 -23.60
C GLN A 698 -6.70 51.79 -22.28
N GLU A 699 -5.98 52.90 -22.12
CA GLU A 699 -5.90 53.65 -20.86
C GLU A 699 -7.27 54.10 -20.34
N LEU A 700 -8.17 54.54 -21.23
CA LEU A 700 -9.53 54.96 -20.85
C LEU A 700 -10.30 53.84 -20.15
N LYS A 701 -10.20 52.59 -20.64
CA LYS A 701 -10.87 51.44 -20.00
C LYS A 701 -10.33 51.16 -18.61
N GLY A 702 -9.02 51.31 -18.42
CA GLY A 702 -8.42 51.14 -17.10
C GLY A 702 -8.88 52.22 -16.12
N LYS A 703 -8.99 53.48 -16.56
CA LYS A 703 -9.56 54.57 -15.75
C LYS A 703 -11.04 54.32 -15.42
N GLU A 704 -11.81 53.79 -16.37
CA GLU A 704 -13.20 53.41 -16.12
C GLU A 704 -13.33 52.36 -15.01
N ILE A 705 -12.43 51.36 -14.94
CA ILE A 705 -12.43 50.37 -13.85
C ILE A 705 -12.25 51.06 -12.49
N LEU A 706 -11.30 51.99 -12.41
CA LEU A 706 -11.01 52.75 -11.19
C LEU A 706 -12.17 53.68 -10.76
N CYS A 707 -13.06 54.08 -11.68
CA CYS A 707 -14.27 54.83 -11.34
C CYS A 707 -15.48 53.92 -11.05
N ASN A 708 -15.64 52.82 -11.80
CA ASN A 708 -16.77 51.91 -11.64
C ASN A 708 -16.80 51.23 -10.27
N LEU A 709 -15.65 50.78 -9.76
CA LEU A 709 -15.58 50.03 -8.51
C LEU A 709 -16.03 50.87 -7.30
N PRO A 710 -15.52 52.10 -7.07
CA PRO A 710 -16.04 52.97 -6.02
C PRO A 710 -17.54 53.31 -6.17
N ALA A 711 -18.01 53.55 -7.40
CA ALA A 711 -19.44 53.80 -7.66
C ALA A 711 -20.30 52.60 -7.25
N GLN A 712 -19.86 51.38 -7.57
CA GLN A 712 -20.53 50.14 -7.20
C GLN A 712 -20.52 49.92 -5.68
N ILE A 713 -19.38 50.13 -5.02
CA ILE A 713 -19.25 50.00 -3.56
C ILE A 713 -20.19 50.97 -2.84
N SER A 714 -20.26 52.22 -3.30
CA SER A 714 -21.19 53.23 -2.78
C SER A 714 -22.64 52.79 -2.92
N ARG A 715 -23.04 52.39 -4.14
CA ARG A 715 -24.41 51.92 -4.43
C ARG A 715 -24.82 50.76 -3.54
N LEU A 716 -23.97 49.74 -3.41
CA LEU A 716 -24.22 48.57 -2.58
C LEU A 716 -24.31 48.93 -1.09
N SER A 717 -23.44 49.83 -0.61
CA SER A 717 -23.47 50.31 0.78
C SER A 717 -24.77 51.06 1.09
N ILE A 718 -25.22 51.94 0.19
CA ILE A 718 -26.49 52.67 0.31
C ILE A 718 -27.69 51.70 0.32
N GLN A 719 -27.69 50.71 -0.59
CA GLN A 719 -28.75 49.70 -0.65
C GLN A 719 -28.84 48.88 0.64
N ALA A 720 -27.70 48.41 1.17
CA ALA A 720 -27.68 47.69 2.44
C ALA A 720 -28.16 48.56 3.60
N ALA A 721 -27.69 49.81 3.69
CA ALA A 721 -28.12 50.74 4.73
C ALA A 721 -29.64 50.97 4.68
N ALA A 722 -30.21 51.21 3.50
CA ALA A 722 -31.65 51.37 3.31
C ALA A 722 -32.45 50.13 3.72
N ILE A 723 -31.95 48.92 3.43
CA ILE A 723 -32.58 47.67 3.86
C ILE A 723 -32.61 47.58 5.39
N LEU A 724 -31.49 47.93 6.05
CA LEU A 724 -31.38 47.89 7.51
C LEU A 724 -32.19 49.00 8.20
N GLU A 725 -32.29 50.20 7.62
CA GLU A 725 -33.17 51.27 8.13
C GLU A 725 -34.63 50.81 8.15
N ASN A 726 -35.07 50.11 7.10
CA ASN A 726 -36.42 49.53 7.03
C ASN A 726 -36.63 48.43 8.08
N PHE A 727 -35.56 47.87 8.66
CA PHE A 727 -35.63 46.85 9.70
C PHE A 727 -35.59 47.43 11.13
N ARG A 728 -35.21 48.71 11.31
CA ARG A 728 -35.20 49.40 12.61
C ARG A 728 -36.43 49.18 13.49
N PRO A 729 -37.69 49.30 13.00
CA PRO A 729 -38.86 49.10 13.87
C PRO A 729 -39.08 47.64 14.28
N LEU A 730 -38.41 46.70 13.61
CA LEU A 730 -38.54 45.26 13.82
C LEU A 730 -37.45 44.71 14.74
N VAL A 731 -36.33 45.42 14.90
CA VAL A 731 -35.12 44.93 15.59
C VAL A 731 -35.35 44.64 17.07
N ASN A 732 -34.77 43.54 17.55
CA ASN A 732 -34.71 43.21 18.96
C ASN A 732 -33.92 44.28 19.74
N GLU A 733 -34.39 44.65 20.94
CA GLU A 733 -33.73 45.66 21.77
C GLU A 733 -32.26 45.35 22.07
N ARG A 734 -31.89 44.07 22.20
CA ARG A 734 -30.51 43.64 22.54
C ARG A 734 -29.48 43.95 21.46
N VAL A 735 -29.91 44.11 20.22
CA VAL A 735 -29.03 44.34 19.06
C VAL A 735 -29.40 45.64 18.32
N ARG A 736 -30.22 46.49 18.94
CA ARG A 736 -30.64 47.77 18.35
C ARG A 736 -29.44 48.69 18.13
N ASP A 737 -28.55 48.76 19.10
CA ASP A 737 -27.35 49.60 19.02
C ASP A 737 -26.39 49.08 17.94
N ASP A 738 -26.21 47.75 17.84
CA ASP A 738 -25.39 47.11 16.81
C ASP A 738 -25.94 47.34 15.40
N LEU A 739 -27.28 47.34 15.24
CA LEU A 739 -27.94 47.70 13.99
C LEU A 739 -27.64 49.16 13.60
N GLU A 740 -27.74 50.10 14.55
CA GLU A 740 -27.41 51.51 14.28
C GLU A 740 -25.92 51.70 13.95
N ILE A 741 -25.02 50.94 14.58
CA ILE A 741 -23.59 50.92 14.24
C ILE A 741 -23.40 50.44 12.81
N SER A 742 -24.05 49.34 12.41
CA SER A 742 -24.01 48.81 11.04
C SER A 742 -24.49 49.84 10.01
N ILE A 743 -25.63 50.50 10.25
CA ILE A 743 -26.17 51.54 9.36
C ILE A 743 -25.20 52.72 9.24
N ASN A 744 -24.66 53.19 10.37
CA ASN A 744 -23.68 54.29 10.39
C ASN A 744 -22.40 53.94 9.62
N LEU A 745 -21.87 52.72 9.82
CA LEU A 745 -20.70 52.24 9.09
C LEU A 745 -20.96 52.19 7.58
N LEU A 746 -22.12 51.69 7.15
CA LEU A 746 -22.50 51.64 5.73
C LEU A 746 -22.67 53.02 5.11
N CYS A 747 -23.23 53.98 5.84
CA CYS A 747 -23.30 55.38 5.39
C CYS A 747 -21.89 55.99 5.27
N GLY A 748 -21.01 55.69 6.23
CA GLY A 748 -19.61 56.12 6.20
C GLY A 748 -18.83 55.51 5.03
N THR A 749 -19.01 54.22 4.74
CA THR A 749 -18.36 53.56 3.60
C THR A 749 -18.90 54.08 2.26
N ALA A 750 -20.21 54.33 2.16
CA ALA A 750 -20.80 54.97 0.99
C ALA A 750 -20.23 56.37 0.73
N HIS A 751 -20.14 57.20 1.78
CA HIS A 751 -19.54 58.53 1.70
C HIS A 751 -18.07 58.46 1.24
N THR A 752 -17.30 57.55 1.85
CA THR A 752 -15.87 57.38 1.53
C THR A 752 -15.67 56.87 0.09
N ALA A 753 -16.54 55.98 -0.38
CA ALA A 753 -16.53 55.51 -1.76
C ALA A 753 -16.88 56.63 -2.76
N ASN A 754 -17.82 57.53 -2.42
CA ASN A 754 -18.10 58.72 -3.23
C ASN A 754 -16.89 59.67 -3.30
N LEU A 755 -16.18 59.88 -2.18
CA LEU A 755 -14.94 60.68 -2.18
C LEU A 755 -13.83 60.04 -3.01
N LEU A 756 -13.73 58.70 -3.01
CA LEU A 756 -12.77 57.99 -3.86
C LEU A 756 -13.12 58.15 -5.35
N LEU A 757 -14.41 58.03 -5.70
CA LEU A 757 -14.89 58.28 -7.06
C LEU A 757 -14.59 59.72 -7.50
N ASP A 758 -14.94 60.71 -6.68
CA ASP A 758 -14.68 62.13 -6.94
C ASP A 758 -13.18 62.43 -7.09
N SER A 759 -12.35 61.85 -6.20
CA SER A 759 -10.89 61.94 -6.31
C SER A 759 -10.38 61.35 -7.61
N ASN A 760 -10.92 60.22 -8.06
CA ASN A 760 -10.55 59.58 -9.32
C ASN A 760 -10.92 60.45 -10.53
N LEU A 761 -12.11 61.04 -10.55
CA LEU A 761 -12.54 61.98 -11.61
C LEU A 761 -11.68 63.26 -11.63
N ARG A 762 -11.25 63.74 -10.45
CA ARG A 762 -10.34 64.88 -10.35
C ARG A 762 -8.93 64.57 -10.85
N ILE A 763 -8.41 63.38 -10.54
CA ILE A 763 -7.06 62.96 -10.97
C ILE A 763 -7.04 62.70 -12.49
N TRP A 764 -8.13 62.21 -13.05
CA TRP A 764 -8.28 61.92 -14.47
C TRP A 764 -9.45 62.71 -15.08
N PRO A 765 -9.26 64.01 -15.41
CA PRO A 765 -10.31 64.88 -15.92
C PRO A 765 -10.58 64.63 -17.42
N ASP A 766 -10.86 63.37 -17.75
CA ASP A 766 -11.24 62.94 -19.10
C ASP A 766 -12.72 63.25 -19.33
N GLU A 767 -13.05 63.89 -20.46
CA GLU A 767 -14.40 64.34 -20.77
C GLU A 767 -15.40 63.17 -20.83
N ASP A 768 -14.97 62.02 -21.35
CA ASP A 768 -15.81 60.82 -21.45
C ASP A 768 -16.10 60.21 -20.06
N LEU A 769 -15.13 60.27 -19.14
CA LEU A 769 -15.34 59.81 -17.76
C LEU A 769 -16.26 60.75 -16.99
N LEU A 770 -16.09 62.07 -17.13
CA LEU A 770 -16.94 63.06 -16.48
C LEU A 770 -18.39 62.93 -16.94
N ILE A 771 -18.63 62.85 -18.26
CA ILE A 771 -19.99 62.64 -18.82
C ILE A 771 -20.65 61.38 -18.24
N LYS A 772 -19.87 60.32 -18.01
CA LYS A 772 -20.37 59.02 -17.53
C LYS A 772 -20.62 58.96 -16.03
N PHE A 773 -19.72 59.52 -15.22
CA PHE A 773 -19.71 59.31 -13.77
C PHE A 773 -20.16 60.51 -12.94
N GLU A 774 -20.08 61.75 -13.46
CA GLU A 774 -20.58 62.94 -12.75
C GLU A 774 -22.09 62.83 -12.42
N PRO A 775 -22.96 62.37 -13.35
CA PRO A 775 -24.37 62.17 -13.03
C PRO A 775 -24.58 61.06 -11.97
N GLN A 776 -23.79 59.99 -12.04
CA GLN A 776 -23.86 58.87 -11.09
C GLN A 776 -23.40 59.29 -9.69
N LEU A 777 -22.32 60.07 -9.59
CA LEU A 777 -21.84 60.59 -8.31
C LEU A 777 -22.89 61.48 -7.66
N ASN A 778 -23.51 62.38 -8.43
CA ASN A 778 -24.62 63.21 -7.94
C ASN A 778 -25.83 62.38 -7.47
N GLU A 779 -26.19 61.32 -8.21
CA GLU A 779 -27.26 60.39 -7.80
C GLU A 779 -26.92 59.66 -6.49
N LEU A 780 -25.68 59.19 -6.34
CA LEU A 780 -25.21 58.50 -5.14
C LEU A 780 -25.17 59.43 -3.92
N ILE A 781 -24.73 60.67 -4.09
CA ILE A 781 -24.75 61.69 -3.02
C ILE A 781 -26.19 61.96 -2.59
N ASN A 782 -27.08 62.22 -3.55
CA ASN A 782 -28.50 62.48 -3.25
C ASN A 782 -29.17 61.28 -2.56
N SER A 783 -28.83 60.05 -2.97
CA SER A 783 -29.36 58.83 -2.36
C SER A 783 -28.85 58.60 -0.94
N LEU A 784 -27.57 58.90 -0.69
CA LEU A 784 -26.98 58.86 0.64
C LEU A 784 -27.63 59.88 1.58
N ASP A 785 -27.94 61.09 1.09
CA ASP A 785 -28.60 62.15 1.86
C ASP A 785 -30.05 61.79 2.26
N GLN A 786 -30.68 60.81 1.61
CA GLN A 786 -32.00 60.31 2.02
C GLN A 786 -31.94 59.35 3.21
N LEU A 787 -30.78 58.76 3.51
CA LEU A 787 -30.60 57.89 4.66
C LEU A 787 -30.55 58.73 5.95
N LYS A 788 -31.00 58.14 7.05
CA LYS A 788 -31.11 58.79 8.37
C LYS A 788 -30.33 58.00 9.42
N PRO A 789 -28.98 57.89 9.33
CA PRO A 789 -28.18 57.22 10.34
C PRO A 789 -28.33 57.94 11.70
N ALA A 790 -28.37 57.17 12.80
CA ALA A 790 -28.51 57.76 14.12
C ALA A 790 -27.26 58.57 14.52
N GLN A 791 -27.44 59.86 14.81
CA GLN A 791 -26.35 60.74 15.28
C GLN A 791 -25.88 60.41 16.71
N ARG A 792 -26.76 59.83 17.53
CA ARG A 792 -26.46 59.41 18.89
C ARG A 792 -27.29 58.17 19.24
N ILE A 793 -26.61 57.11 19.66
CA ILE A 793 -27.26 55.83 20.04
C ILE A 793 -28.08 56.00 21.33
N ARG A 794 -27.55 56.74 22.32
CA ARG A 794 -28.34 57.18 23.47
C ARG A 794 -29.30 58.29 23.07
N SER A 795 -30.53 57.95 22.69
CA SER A 795 -31.61 58.94 22.63
C SER A 795 -32.00 59.34 24.07
N ASN A 796 -32.16 60.63 24.34
CA ASN A 796 -32.81 61.10 25.57
C ASN A 796 -34.28 60.65 25.55
N LYS A 797 -34.57 59.50 26.17
CA LYS A 797 -35.88 59.18 26.72
C LYS A 797 -35.69 58.76 28.16
#